data_AF-U5DFM1-F1
#
_entry.id   AF-U5DFM1-F1
#
_cell.length_a   1.000
_cell.length_b   1.000
_cell.length_c   1.000
_cell.angle_alpha   90.00
_cell.angle_beta   90.00
_cell.angle_gamma   90.00
#
_symmetry.space_group_name_H-M   'P 1'
#
loop_
_entity.id
_entity.type
_entity.pdbx_description
1 polymer ?
#
loop_
_entity_poly.entity_id
_entity_poly.type
_entity_poly.pdbx_seq_one_letter_code
_entity_poly.pdbx_strand_id
1 'polypeptide(L)'
;MGVKAHQNATDSPKAEVGEIDTRAPFESVKAAVSLFGEGAFSAEKPAQKRQKPPGFENIMAKETQLHMAQKELNRLKDHLRNAETVKAQALTELEKAKRTIDDLTQQLKSINSSKESALKAAEAAITQAERSEPSTPRTPTSPNASWQLELSQAREQYTIVMAELDSAKQDLRLMRQEIAASSDAKQAALLQASDALRTSEINSIRASELSREINNASESLMHVKQASEQARKEHDDLIAVKDEGAEISRLALEGIRRKIDDVHKTSGEKPAGNDYPAELAAMNAEIEKIHEEIKASKASEMDSLRFVTTELDGAKETLQKVADEEKSMEVAVEALKHELERTKKEHKELVERENELELIAARLNEELQRAKAELNAWTEREARAKGGCDELDSALKQLELETQEARAEAEASRLSAENLRNEADASKLALIEKEAQLQQALVDAEEAKRAEAAAHEEISAFSERASASRASTSEAMGAEIRLSKEEFESLGHKTEEAERLADMKVAAAEAQVEAVKASEKEALKRLEGVRKEIEEVGAAIKEATKRAEMAEAARRAVEGELKRRREAEAAQISATKPQIPANVGQFPAPQTQIPVTIPRVPVTESRIPAGGERTQWPEKWENDRKMERSASGLKKKKAMLPSLSGIFYRKKNPVEGGSPSYLPGEKAG
;
A
#
# COMPACT_ATOMS: atom_id res chain seq x y z
N MET A 1 12.04 -64.41 -21.65
CA MET A 1 11.93 -65.22 -22.88
C MET A 1 10.69 -64.77 -23.65
N GLY A 2 10.59 -65.03 -24.97
CA GLY A 2 9.34 -64.85 -25.72
C GLY A 2 8.40 -66.08 -25.56
N VAL A 3 7.50 -66.42 -26.50
CA VAL A 3 7.43 -66.05 -27.94
C VAL A 3 6.00 -66.28 -28.49
N LYS A 4 5.49 -65.39 -29.37
CA LYS A 4 4.29 -65.54 -30.27
C LYS A 4 2.91 -65.66 -29.55
N ALA A 5 1.73 -65.49 -30.19
CA ALA A 5 1.27 -65.27 -31.59
C ALA A 5 -0.15 -64.64 -31.58
N HIS A 6 -0.80 -64.12 -32.64
CA HIS A 6 -0.46 -63.82 -34.06
C HIS A 6 -1.55 -62.91 -34.72
N GLN A 7 -1.26 -62.35 -35.91
CA GLN A 7 -2.21 -62.03 -37.02
C GLN A 7 -3.21 -60.85 -36.82
N ASN A 8 -3.55 -59.99 -37.81
CA ASN A 8 -3.18 -59.78 -39.24
C ASN A 8 -2.84 -58.26 -39.45
N ALA A 9 -2.15 -57.73 -40.48
CA ALA A 9 -2.03 -58.00 -41.93
C ALA A 9 -3.30 -57.58 -42.74
N THR A 10 -3.30 -56.91 -43.90
CA THR A 10 -2.25 -56.49 -44.88
C THR A 10 -2.57 -55.11 -45.53
N ASP A 11 -1.67 -54.65 -46.41
CA ASP A 11 -1.58 -53.42 -47.22
C ASP A 11 -2.79 -52.99 -48.11
N SER A 12 -2.94 -51.65 -48.27
CA SER A 12 -3.11 -50.82 -49.51
C SER A 12 -4.19 -51.20 -50.58
N PRO A 13 -4.46 -50.40 -51.67
CA PRO A 13 -3.95 -49.09 -52.12
C PRO A 13 -5.03 -48.07 -52.59
N LYS A 14 -4.60 -47.02 -53.32
CA LYS A 14 -5.34 -46.00 -54.12
C LYS A 14 -6.13 -44.95 -53.30
N ALA A 15 -6.04 -43.63 -53.52
CA ALA A 15 -5.76 -42.77 -54.70
C ALA A 15 -6.99 -42.40 -55.54
N GLU A 16 -7.49 -41.19 -55.31
CA GLU A 16 -8.23 -40.38 -56.28
C GLU A 16 -7.66 -38.96 -56.21
N VAL A 17 -7.07 -38.48 -57.31
CA VAL A 17 -6.35 -37.20 -57.37
C VAL A 17 -7.22 -36.19 -58.08
N GLY A 18 -7.81 -35.28 -57.30
CA GLY A 18 -8.48 -34.08 -57.81
C GLY A 18 -7.48 -32.99 -58.21
N GLU A 19 -6.70 -33.22 -59.26
CA GLU A 19 -5.83 -32.20 -59.85
C GLU A 19 -6.69 -31.09 -60.49
N ILE A 20 -6.92 -30.00 -59.75
CA ILE A 20 -7.42 -28.75 -60.34
C ILE A 20 -6.23 -28.06 -61.00
N ASP A 21 -6.17 -28.13 -62.32
CA ASP A 21 -5.21 -27.34 -63.12
C ASP A 21 -5.45 -25.85 -62.85
N THR A 22 -4.41 -25.18 -62.34
CA THR A 22 -4.41 -23.74 -62.03
C THR A 22 -3.61 -22.94 -63.05
N ARG A 23 -3.30 -23.51 -64.21
CA ARG A 23 -2.98 -22.74 -65.42
C ARG A 23 -4.14 -21.83 -65.75
N ALA A 24 -3.92 -20.53 -65.60
CA ALA A 24 -4.94 -19.52 -65.84
C ALA A 24 -5.47 -19.62 -67.28
N PRO A 25 -6.79 -19.80 -67.48
CA PRO A 25 -7.46 -19.37 -68.70
C PRO A 25 -7.49 -17.83 -68.73
N PHE A 26 -8.09 -17.25 -69.78
CA PHE A 26 -8.30 -15.81 -69.95
C PHE A 26 -7.04 -14.94 -69.78
N GLU A 27 -6.25 -14.84 -70.87
CA GLU A 27 -5.38 -13.69 -71.08
C GLU A 27 -6.16 -12.38 -70.92
N SER A 28 -5.55 -11.37 -70.29
CA SER A 28 -6.26 -10.14 -69.93
C SER A 28 -6.73 -9.36 -71.16
N VAL A 29 -7.98 -8.85 -71.10
CA VAL A 29 -8.59 -7.91 -72.06
C VAL A 29 -7.67 -6.72 -72.42
N LYS A 30 -6.73 -6.39 -71.53
CA LYS A 30 -5.65 -5.40 -71.74
C LYS A 30 -4.79 -5.66 -72.99
N ALA A 31 -4.69 -6.91 -73.47
CA ALA A 31 -3.98 -7.24 -74.71
C ALA A 31 -4.78 -6.85 -75.97
N ALA A 32 -6.11 -7.09 -75.98
CA ALA A 32 -6.97 -6.81 -77.13
C ALA A 32 -7.05 -5.31 -77.47
N VAL A 33 -6.99 -4.43 -76.46
CA VAL A 33 -6.99 -2.96 -76.63
C VAL A 33 -5.73 -2.47 -77.38
N SER A 34 -4.63 -3.24 -77.35
CA SER A 34 -3.39 -2.87 -78.06
C SER A 34 -3.40 -3.17 -79.56
N LEU A 35 -4.47 -3.78 -80.09
CA LEU A 35 -4.55 -4.24 -81.49
C LEU A 35 -5.35 -3.30 -82.43
N PHE A 36 -6.00 -2.28 -81.88
CA PHE A 36 -6.82 -1.31 -82.63
C PHE A 36 -6.40 0.17 -82.40
N GLY A 37 -5.22 0.40 -81.79
CA GLY A 37 -4.86 1.68 -81.18
C GLY A 37 -3.83 2.55 -81.91
N GLU A 38 -3.38 2.20 -83.12
CA GLU A 38 -2.32 2.96 -83.81
C GLU A 38 -2.63 3.16 -85.31
N GLY A 39 -2.96 4.40 -85.68
CA GLY A 39 -3.40 4.76 -87.03
C GLY A 39 -3.47 6.28 -87.26
N ALA A 40 -2.33 6.88 -87.61
CA ALA A 40 -2.11 8.20 -88.23
C ALA A 40 -3.08 9.37 -87.93
N PHE A 41 -2.55 10.50 -87.45
CA PHE A 41 -2.15 11.62 -88.33
C PHE A 41 -1.35 12.70 -87.56
N SER A 42 -0.80 13.67 -88.30
CA SER A 42 -0.12 14.87 -87.76
C SER A 42 -1.16 15.89 -87.25
N ALA A 43 -0.84 16.92 -86.44
CA ALA A 43 0.45 17.60 -86.29
C ALA A 43 0.65 18.27 -84.91
N GLU A 44 1.75 19.05 -84.84
CA GLU A 44 2.01 20.17 -83.92
C GLU A 44 2.57 19.87 -82.51
N LYS A 45 3.48 20.76 -82.08
CA LYS A 45 4.21 20.85 -80.80
C LYS A 45 4.10 22.33 -80.36
N PRO A 46 4.43 22.74 -79.10
CA PRO A 46 5.06 21.96 -78.02
C PRO A 46 4.40 22.09 -76.63
N ALA A 47 4.52 21.04 -75.80
CA ALA A 47 4.41 21.17 -74.35
C ALA A 47 5.34 20.17 -73.63
N GLN A 48 6.04 20.63 -72.59
CA GLN A 48 7.00 19.80 -71.84
C GLN A 48 6.26 18.88 -70.85
N LYS A 49 5.90 17.65 -71.29
CA LYS A 49 5.57 16.58 -70.33
C LYS A 49 6.84 16.23 -69.53
N ARG A 50 6.95 16.77 -68.31
CA ARG A 50 7.90 16.28 -67.30
C ARG A 50 7.64 14.79 -67.10
N GLN A 51 8.60 13.94 -67.46
CA GLN A 51 8.57 12.54 -67.03
C GLN A 51 8.62 12.52 -65.50
N LYS A 52 7.63 11.93 -64.83
CA LYS A 52 7.78 11.55 -63.42
C LYS A 52 8.91 10.52 -63.37
N PRO A 53 9.96 10.71 -62.55
CA PRO A 53 11.08 9.78 -62.54
C PRO A 53 10.62 8.42 -61.95
N PRO A 54 11.06 7.27 -62.52
CA PRO A 54 10.69 5.93 -62.04
C PRO A 54 11.24 5.60 -60.64
N GLY A 55 11.97 6.53 -60.02
CA GLY A 55 12.32 6.47 -58.61
C GLY A 55 11.16 6.73 -57.66
N PHE A 56 10.11 7.48 -58.02
CA PHE A 56 9.13 7.96 -57.02
C PHE A 56 8.32 6.83 -56.38
N GLU A 57 7.77 5.90 -57.17
CA GLU A 57 7.06 4.72 -56.63
C GLU A 57 8.00 3.81 -55.83
N ASN A 58 9.24 3.64 -56.30
CA ASN A 58 10.28 2.89 -55.59
C ASN A 58 10.70 3.56 -54.26
N ILE A 59 10.63 4.89 -54.16
CA ILE A 59 10.88 5.64 -52.92
C ILE A 59 9.69 5.46 -51.98
N MET A 60 8.46 5.71 -52.43
CA MET A 60 7.24 5.53 -51.60
C MET A 60 7.10 4.09 -51.08
N ALA A 61 7.44 3.08 -51.89
CA ALA A 61 7.43 1.68 -51.46
C ALA A 61 8.50 1.40 -50.38
N LYS A 62 9.73 1.91 -50.55
CA LYS A 62 10.80 1.78 -49.56
C LYS A 62 10.53 2.56 -48.28
N GLU A 63 9.89 3.73 -48.39
CA GLU A 63 9.46 4.55 -47.24
C GLU A 63 8.34 3.87 -46.46
N THR A 64 7.38 3.24 -47.15
CA THR A 64 6.34 2.40 -46.53
C THR A 64 6.95 1.19 -45.83
N GLN A 65 7.91 0.50 -46.47
CA GLN A 65 8.65 -0.61 -45.87
C GLN A 65 9.47 -0.16 -44.64
N LEU A 66 10.12 1.00 -44.71
CA LEU A 66 10.85 1.59 -43.59
C LEU A 66 9.92 1.96 -42.43
N HIS A 67 8.74 2.51 -42.70
CA HIS A 67 7.75 2.82 -41.66
C HIS A 67 7.21 1.54 -40.99
N MET A 68 6.96 0.48 -41.75
CA MET A 68 6.58 -0.83 -41.22
C MET A 68 7.70 -1.45 -40.36
N ALA A 69 8.94 -1.45 -40.85
CA ALA A 69 10.11 -1.91 -40.08
C ALA A 69 10.34 -1.09 -38.80
N GLN A 70 10.10 0.23 -38.84
CA GLN A 70 10.18 1.11 -37.67
C GLN A 70 9.07 0.81 -36.64
N LYS A 71 7.86 0.48 -37.10
CA LYS A 71 6.73 0.06 -36.27
C LYS A 71 6.98 -1.30 -35.61
N GLU A 72 7.58 -2.24 -36.34
CA GLU A 72 8.00 -3.55 -35.82
C GLU A 72 9.17 -3.41 -34.84
N LEU A 73 10.18 -2.60 -35.14
CA LEU A 73 11.29 -2.28 -34.25
C LEU A 73 10.80 -1.68 -32.93
N ASN A 74 9.79 -0.82 -32.95
CA ASN A 74 9.21 -0.26 -31.72
C ASN A 74 8.43 -1.31 -30.93
N ARG A 75 7.59 -2.14 -31.57
CA ARG A 75 6.94 -3.30 -30.93
C ARG A 75 7.96 -4.23 -30.25
N LEU A 76 9.07 -4.53 -30.93
CA LEU A 76 10.14 -5.37 -30.39
C LEU A 76 10.87 -4.71 -29.20
N LYS A 77 11.09 -3.38 -29.23
CA LYS A 77 11.64 -2.64 -28.07
C LYS A 77 10.71 -2.68 -26.87
N ASP A 78 9.39 -2.57 -27.07
CA ASP A 78 8.43 -2.58 -25.97
C ASP A 78 8.23 -4.01 -25.41
N HIS A 79 8.27 -5.04 -26.27
CA HIS A 79 8.39 -6.43 -25.81
C HIS A 79 9.69 -6.70 -25.04
N LEU A 80 10.83 -6.16 -25.48
CA LEU A 80 12.11 -6.27 -24.77
C LEU A 80 12.03 -5.61 -23.39
N ARG A 81 11.54 -4.37 -23.30
CA ARG A 81 11.32 -3.65 -22.03
C ARG A 81 10.42 -4.42 -21.07
N ASN A 82 9.33 -5.01 -21.58
CA ASN A 82 8.43 -5.82 -20.76
C ASN A 82 9.09 -7.12 -20.29
N ALA A 83 9.91 -7.77 -21.12
CA ALA A 83 10.71 -8.93 -20.70
C ALA A 83 11.78 -8.55 -19.66
N GLU A 84 12.41 -7.38 -19.79
CA GLU A 84 13.39 -6.85 -18.84
C GLU A 84 12.77 -6.51 -17.49
N THR A 85 11.59 -5.88 -17.44
CA THR A 85 10.89 -5.59 -16.19
C THR A 85 10.39 -6.85 -15.48
N VAL A 86 9.82 -7.81 -16.21
CA VAL A 86 9.44 -9.12 -15.66
C VAL A 86 10.66 -9.89 -15.15
N LYS A 87 11.78 -9.87 -15.87
CA LYS A 87 13.05 -10.48 -15.41
C LYS A 87 13.58 -9.80 -14.14
N ALA A 88 13.51 -8.48 -14.05
CA ALA A 88 13.91 -7.73 -12.85
C ALA A 88 13.02 -8.08 -11.64
N GLN A 89 11.70 -8.13 -11.83
CA GLN A 89 10.75 -8.55 -10.80
C GLN A 89 11.06 -9.97 -10.31
N ALA A 90 11.17 -10.94 -11.22
CA ALA A 90 11.49 -12.33 -10.91
C ALA A 90 12.83 -12.51 -10.17
N LEU A 91 13.83 -11.68 -10.48
CA LEU A 91 15.10 -11.67 -9.71
C LEU A 91 14.90 -11.15 -8.28
N THR A 92 14.13 -10.07 -8.07
CA THR A 92 13.84 -9.60 -6.70
C THR A 92 13.00 -10.60 -5.89
N GLU A 93 12.10 -11.34 -6.54
CA GLU A 93 11.33 -12.41 -5.90
C GLU A 93 12.21 -13.62 -5.56
N LEU A 94 13.13 -14.01 -6.46
CA LEU A 94 14.11 -15.06 -6.20
C LEU A 94 15.04 -14.69 -5.02
N GLU A 95 15.46 -13.42 -4.90
CA GLU A 95 16.24 -12.99 -3.74
C GLU A 95 15.41 -12.99 -2.43
N LYS A 96 14.14 -12.56 -2.47
CA LYS A 96 13.24 -12.66 -1.31
C LYS A 96 13.07 -14.11 -0.87
N ALA A 97 12.83 -15.01 -1.83
CA ALA A 97 12.70 -16.45 -1.58
C ALA A 97 13.97 -17.04 -0.95
N LYS A 98 15.17 -16.67 -1.45
CA LYS A 98 16.44 -17.07 -0.84
C LYS A 98 16.55 -16.58 0.61
N ARG A 99 16.32 -15.29 0.87
CA ARG A 99 16.34 -14.73 2.23
C ARG A 99 15.38 -15.46 3.19
N THR A 100 14.19 -15.85 2.73
CA THR A 100 13.26 -16.65 3.54
C THR A 100 13.72 -18.10 3.75
N ILE A 101 14.41 -18.71 2.79
CA ILE A 101 15.00 -20.05 2.94
C ILE A 101 16.16 -20.01 3.95
N ASP A 102 17.00 -18.98 3.90
CA ASP A 102 18.13 -18.80 4.82
C ASP A 102 17.64 -18.58 6.26
N ASP A 103 16.63 -17.71 6.46
CA ASP A 103 15.96 -17.48 7.75
C ASP A 103 15.30 -18.76 8.30
N LEU A 104 14.46 -19.44 7.51
CA LEU A 104 13.86 -20.71 7.91
C LEU A 104 14.92 -21.79 8.22
N THR A 105 16.06 -21.77 7.53
CA THR A 105 17.20 -22.67 7.80
C THR A 105 17.90 -22.31 9.12
N GLN A 106 18.01 -21.02 9.45
CA GLN A 106 18.55 -20.56 10.73
C GLN A 106 17.61 -20.88 11.90
N GLN A 107 16.30 -20.67 11.74
CA GLN A 107 15.27 -21.07 12.70
C GLN A 107 15.29 -22.59 12.92
N LEU A 108 15.34 -23.39 11.85
CA LEU A 108 15.43 -24.85 11.94
C LEU A 108 16.68 -25.31 12.71
N LYS A 109 17.84 -24.69 12.46
CA LYS A 109 19.08 -24.95 13.22
C LYS A 109 18.92 -24.62 14.70
N SER A 110 18.35 -23.46 15.03
CA SER A 110 18.10 -23.03 16.41
C SER A 110 17.16 -24.00 17.16
N ILE A 111 16.07 -24.41 16.51
CA ILE A 111 15.11 -25.39 17.03
C ILE A 111 15.79 -26.75 17.26
N ASN A 112 16.61 -27.23 16.32
CA ASN A 112 17.34 -28.49 16.49
C ASN A 112 18.37 -28.40 17.64
N SER A 113 19.13 -27.31 17.77
CA SER A 113 20.05 -27.14 18.91
C SER A 113 19.32 -27.10 20.25
N SER A 114 18.18 -26.40 20.33
CA SER A 114 17.35 -26.35 21.54
C SER A 114 16.79 -27.73 21.90
N LYS A 115 16.34 -28.49 20.89
CA LYS A 115 15.90 -29.89 21.05
C LYS A 115 17.02 -30.80 21.54
N GLU A 116 18.24 -30.66 21.00
CA GLU A 116 19.39 -31.46 21.41
C GLU A 116 19.81 -31.15 22.86
N SER A 117 19.80 -29.87 23.26
CA SER A 117 20.00 -29.46 24.65
C SER A 117 18.91 -30.01 25.58
N ALA A 118 17.64 -29.98 25.17
CA ALA A 118 16.53 -30.52 25.95
C ALA A 118 16.60 -32.05 26.11
N LEU A 119 17.02 -32.78 25.07
CA LEU A 119 17.25 -34.23 25.15
C LEU A 119 18.41 -34.55 26.12
N LYS A 120 19.54 -33.84 26.03
CA LYS A 120 20.67 -34.00 26.95
C LYS A 120 20.30 -33.67 28.40
N ALA A 121 19.43 -32.69 28.62
CA ALA A 121 18.90 -32.38 29.95
C ALA A 121 17.96 -33.50 30.49
N ALA A 122 17.14 -34.10 29.63
CA ALA A 122 16.29 -35.23 29.99
C ALA A 122 17.12 -36.50 30.29
N GLU A 123 18.13 -36.81 29.49
CA GLU A 123 19.10 -37.90 29.71
C GLU A 123 19.88 -37.71 31.03
N ALA A 124 20.29 -36.47 31.33
CA ALA A 124 20.91 -36.13 32.61
C ALA A 124 19.94 -36.29 33.79
N ALA A 125 18.65 -35.96 33.63
CA ALA A 125 17.64 -36.16 34.68
C ALA A 125 17.33 -37.65 34.92
N ILE A 126 17.22 -38.45 33.85
CA ILE A 126 17.02 -39.91 33.94
C ILE A 126 18.21 -40.56 34.64
N THR A 127 19.44 -40.27 34.21
CA THR A 127 20.65 -40.84 34.83
C THR A 127 20.93 -40.33 36.24
N GLN A 128 20.35 -39.20 36.66
CA GLN A 128 20.32 -38.78 38.06
C GLN A 128 19.26 -39.55 38.86
N ALA A 129 18.06 -39.75 38.30
CA ALA A 129 16.98 -40.52 38.94
C ALA A 129 17.40 -41.98 39.19
N GLU A 130 17.94 -42.66 38.18
CA GLU A 130 18.48 -44.02 38.28
C GLU A 130 19.61 -44.15 39.31
N ARG A 131 20.37 -43.07 39.53
CA ARG A 131 21.45 -43.00 40.53
C ARG A 131 20.96 -42.64 41.93
N SER A 132 19.68 -42.33 42.08
CA SER A 132 18.99 -42.00 43.34
C SER A 132 18.06 -43.11 43.85
N GLU A 133 18.14 -44.31 43.28
CA GLU A 133 17.41 -45.53 43.67
C GLU A 133 18.26 -46.48 44.56
N PRO A 134 18.29 -46.31 45.89
CA PRO A 134 18.72 -47.35 46.82
C PRO A 134 17.52 -48.20 47.25
N SER A 135 17.58 -49.51 47.02
CA SER A 135 16.48 -50.43 47.32
C SER A 135 16.14 -50.50 48.82
N THR A 136 15.00 -49.98 49.26
CA THR A 136 14.38 -50.37 50.55
C THR A 136 12.88 -50.05 50.62
N PRO A 137 11.98 -51.02 50.91
CA PRO A 137 10.54 -50.75 51.04
C PRO A 137 10.13 -50.52 52.50
N ARG A 138 9.64 -49.32 52.87
CA ARG A 138 8.68 -49.19 54.01
C ARG A 138 7.94 -47.86 54.21
N THR A 139 6.68 -48.03 54.63
CA THR A 139 5.80 -47.13 55.42
C THR A 139 5.25 -45.83 54.79
N PRO A 140 3.94 -45.55 54.91
CA PRO A 140 3.29 -44.37 54.34
C PRO A 140 3.15 -43.20 55.34
N THR A 141 3.99 -42.16 55.21
CA THR A 141 3.88 -40.92 56.01
C THR A 141 3.88 -39.67 55.14
N SER A 142 2.85 -39.54 54.30
CA SER A 142 2.38 -38.30 53.65
C SER A 142 3.41 -37.23 53.19
N PRO A 143 4.22 -37.49 52.14
CA PRO A 143 4.77 -36.45 51.27
C PRO A 143 3.92 -36.28 49.98
N ASN A 144 2.91 -37.15 49.76
CA ASN A 144 2.29 -37.36 48.45
C ASN A 144 1.52 -36.17 47.86
N ALA A 145 1.07 -35.22 48.68
CA ALA A 145 0.17 -34.15 48.22
C ALA A 145 0.86 -33.15 47.27
N SER A 146 2.14 -32.82 47.48
CA SER A 146 2.84 -31.79 46.68
C SER A 146 3.03 -32.25 45.23
N TRP A 147 3.70 -33.39 45.03
CA TRP A 147 3.94 -33.91 43.68
C TRP A 147 2.64 -34.27 42.95
N GLN A 148 1.58 -34.66 43.67
CA GLN A 148 0.26 -34.91 43.05
C GLN A 148 -0.42 -33.63 42.59
N LEU A 149 -0.27 -32.52 43.32
CA LEU A 149 -0.76 -31.20 42.93
C LEU A 149 0.05 -30.63 41.76
N GLU A 150 1.38 -30.71 41.83
CA GLU A 150 2.28 -30.28 40.74
C GLU A 150 2.01 -31.07 39.46
N LEU A 151 1.80 -32.39 39.56
CA LEU A 151 1.51 -33.27 38.42
C LEU A 151 0.06 -33.13 37.90
N SER A 152 -0.91 -32.73 38.72
CA SER A 152 -2.24 -32.35 38.23
C SER A 152 -2.21 -30.99 37.53
N GLN A 153 -1.49 -30.01 38.09
CA GLN A 153 -1.31 -28.68 37.50
C GLN A 153 -0.55 -28.76 36.16
N ALA A 154 0.52 -29.57 36.07
CA ALA A 154 1.24 -29.81 34.82
C ALA A 154 0.35 -30.48 33.76
N ARG A 155 -0.55 -31.40 34.16
CA ARG A 155 -1.56 -31.98 33.25
C ARG A 155 -2.59 -30.97 32.78
N GLU A 156 -3.05 -30.08 33.66
CA GLU A 156 -3.98 -29.00 33.31
C GLU A 156 -3.35 -28.02 32.31
N GLN A 157 -2.11 -27.59 32.55
CA GLN A 157 -1.35 -26.76 31.60
C GLN A 157 -1.13 -27.47 30.25
N TYR A 158 -0.81 -28.77 30.25
CA TYR A 158 -0.73 -29.56 29.02
C TYR A 158 -2.07 -29.63 28.27
N THR A 159 -3.19 -29.77 28.98
CA THR A 159 -4.53 -29.77 28.37
C THR A 159 -4.86 -28.42 27.73
N ILE A 160 -4.51 -27.30 28.39
CA ILE A 160 -4.68 -25.95 27.84
C ILE A 160 -3.85 -25.76 26.57
N VAL A 161 -2.54 -26.04 26.63
CA VAL A 161 -1.62 -25.89 25.49
C VAL A 161 -2.03 -26.80 24.31
N MET A 162 -2.54 -28.01 24.58
CA MET A 162 -3.08 -28.89 23.53
C MET A 162 -4.36 -28.32 22.89
N ALA A 163 -5.26 -27.70 23.66
CA ALA A 163 -6.46 -27.06 23.13
C ALA A 163 -6.12 -25.81 22.29
N GLU A 164 -5.19 -24.98 22.75
CA GLU A 164 -4.65 -23.83 21.99
C GLU A 164 -4.00 -24.28 20.67
N LEU A 165 -3.19 -25.33 20.72
CA LEU A 165 -2.55 -25.93 19.55
C LEU A 165 -3.58 -26.51 18.56
N ASP A 166 -4.67 -27.10 19.04
CA ASP A 166 -5.75 -27.61 18.17
C ASP A 166 -6.67 -26.50 17.63
N SER A 167 -6.79 -25.35 18.32
CA SER A 167 -7.37 -24.13 17.73
C SER A 167 -6.47 -23.59 16.62
N ALA A 168 -5.18 -23.38 16.89
CA ALA A 168 -4.23 -22.85 15.90
C ALA A 168 -4.13 -23.75 14.64
N LYS A 169 -4.28 -25.08 14.76
CA LYS A 169 -4.41 -26.00 13.62
C LYS A 169 -5.70 -25.80 12.82
N GLN A 170 -6.81 -25.43 13.45
CA GLN A 170 -8.07 -25.12 12.77
C GLN A 170 -7.97 -23.77 12.05
N ASP A 171 -7.46 -22.73 12.72
CA ASP A 171 -7.23 -21.41 12.13
C ASP A 171 -6.29 -21.48 10.91
N LEU A 172 -5.22 -22.28 11.00
CA LEU A 172 -4.30 -22.54 9.89
C LEU A 172 -4.94 -23.32 8.73
N ARG A 173 -5.95 -24.16 8.98
CA ARG A 173 -6.74 -24.81 7.91
C ARG A 173 -7.67 -23.81 7.23
N LEU A 174 -8.36 -22.96 8.02
CA LEU A 174 -9.25 -21.93 7.51
C LEU A 174 -8.50 -20.90 6.66
N MET A 175 -7.36 -20.39 7.14
CA MET A 175 -6.50 -19.47 6.37
C MET A 175 -6.00 -20.11 5.05
N ARG A 176 -5.65 -21.40 5.05
CA ARG A 176 -5.26 -22.11 3.81
C ARG A 176 -6.42 -22.25 2.83
N GLN A 177 -7.63 -22.50 3.33
CA GLN A 177 -8.83 -22.58 2.49
C GLN A 177 -9.21 -21.20 1.91
N GLU A 178 -9.09 -20.13 2.70
CA GLU A 178 -9.36 -18.76 2.25
C GLU A 178 -8.31 -18.27 1.23
N ILE A 179 -7.03 -18.59 1.43
CA ILE A 179 -5.96 -18.32 0.44
C ILE A 179 -6.20 -19.08 -0.86
N ALA A 180 -6.63 -20.34 -0.80
CA ALA A 180 -6.98 -21.12 -2.00
C ALA A 180 -8.17 -20.49 -2.74
N ALA A 181 -9.28 -20.23 -2.04
CA ALA A 181 -10.46 -19.61 -2.63
C ALA A 181 -10.16 -18.20 -3.21
N SER A 182 -9.31 -17.41 -2.54
CA SER A 182 -8.86 -16.10 -3.04
C SER A 182 -7.95 -16.22 -4.26
N SER A 183 -7.10 -17.24 -4.34
CA SER A 183 -6.28 -17.56 -5.52
C SER A 183 -7.18 -17.92 -6.70
N ASP A 184 -8.14 -18.81 -6.49
CA ASP A 184 -9.03 -19.32 -7.55
C ASP A 184 -9.95 -18.20 -8.06
N ALA A 185 -10.49 -17.37 -7.16
CA ALA A 185 -11.26 -16.18 -7.53
C ALA A 185 -10.41 -15.17 -8.33
N LYS A 186 -9.13 -14.97 -7.97
CA LYS A 186 -8.19 -14.13 -8.73
C LYS A 186 -7.90 -14.70 -10.13
N GLN A 187 -7.74 -16.02 -10.26
CA GLN A 187 -7.56 -16.67 -11.55
C GLN A 187 -8.81 -16.54 -12.43
N ALA A 188 -10.00 -16.77 -11.87
CA ALA A 188 -11.28 -16.57 -12.58
C ALA A 188 -11.46 -15.12 -13.07
N ALA A 189 -11.15 -14.13 -12.22
CA ALA A 189 -11.19 -12.72 -12.59
C ALA A 189 -10.19 -12.35 -13.71
N LEU A 190 -8.99 -12.93 -13.71
CA LEU A 190 -8.00 -12.74 -14.77
C LEU A 190 -8.44 -13.36 -16.10
N LEU A 191 -9.05 -14.55 -16.07
CA LEU A 191 -9.63 -15.18 -17.28
C LEU A 191 -10.77 -14.31 -17.84
N GLN A 192 -11.72 -13.90 -17.00
CA GLN A 192 -12.82 -13.01 -17.40
C GLN A 192 -12.34 -11.68 -17.97
N ALA A 193 -11.28 -11.08 -17.39
CA ALA A 193 -10.67 -9.87 -17.94
C ALA A 193 -10.01 -10.11 -19.31
N SER A 194 -9.38 -11.28 -19.53
CA SER A 194 -8.78 -11.63 -20.82
C SER A 194 -9.84 -11.85 -21.92
N ASP A 195 -10.97 -12.47 -21.60
CA ASP A 195 -12.09 -12.61 -22.54
C ASP A 195 -12.80 -11.27 -22.82
N ALA A 196 -12.91 -10.39 -21.83
CA ALA A 196 -13.42 -9.02 -22.01
C ALA A 196 -12.50 -8.19 -22.94
N LEU A 197 -11.17 -8.33 -22.80
CA LEU A 197 -10.21 -7.70 -23.72
C LEU A 197 -10.33 -8.28 -25.13
N ARG A 198 -10.38 -9.61 -25.27
CA ARG A 198 -10.46 -10.28 -26.58
C ARG A 198 -11.76 -9.97 -27.33
N THR A 199 -12.87 -9.84 -26.61
CA THR A 199 -14.16 -9.41 -27.20
C THR A 199 -14.16 -7.93 -27.54
N SER A 200 -13.53 -7.07 -26.74
CA SER A 200 -13.30 -5.65 -27.07
C SER A 200 -12.45 -5.48 -28.33
N GLU A 201 -11.38 -6.27 -28.49
CA GLU A 201 -10.52 -6.24 -29.68
C GLU A 201 -11.29 -6.66 -30.95
N ILE A 202 -12.07 -7.74 -30.89
CA ILE A 202 -12.95 -8.17 -31.99
C ILE A 202 -13.98 -7.08 -32.35
N ASN A 203 -14.59 -6.44 -31.34
CA ASN A 203 -15.54 -5.35 -31.57
C ASN A 203 -14.86 -4.11 -32.18
N SER A 204 -13.61 -3.81 -31.79
CA SER A 204 -12.80 -2.72 -32.37
C SER A 204 -12.46 -2.99 -33.85
N ILE A 205 -12.05 -4.23 -34.18
CA ILE A 205 -11.81 -4.65 -35.56
C ILE A 205 -13.10 -4.47 -36.38
N ARG A 206 -14.22 -5.02 -35.92
CA ARG A 206 -15.52 -4.94 -36.61
C ARG A 206 -16.02 -3.50 -36.78
N ALA A 207 -15.79 -2.63 -35.79
CA ALA A 207 -16.11 -1.20 -35.89
C ALA A 207 -15.24 -0.50 -36.96
N SER A 208 -13.96 -0.88 -37.10
CA SER A 208 -13.08 -0.36 -38.15
C SER A 208 -13.46 -0.85 -39.55
N GLU A 209 -13.95 -2.09 -39.67
CA GLU A 209 -14.45 -2.67 -40.92
C GLU A 209 -15.73 -1.96 -41.38
N LEU A 210 -16.71 -1.80 -40.49
CA LEU A 210 -17.95 -1.04 -40.76
C LEU A 210 -17.65 0.43 -41.10
N SER A 211 -16.69 1.06 -40.43
CA SER A 211 -16.27 2.44 -40.74
C SER A 211 -15.68 2.55 -42.15
N ARG A 212 -14.90 1.56 -42.60
CA ARG A 212 -14.38 1.49 -43.97
C ARG A 212 -15.51 1.26 -44.99
N GLU A 213 -16.47 0.38 -44.69
CA GLU A 213 -17.63 0.13 -45.56
C GLU A 213 -18.51 1.38 -45.72
N ILE A 214 -18.76 2.12 -44.63
CA ILE A 214 -19.47 3.41 -44.65
C ILE A 214 -18.73 4.44 -45.51
N ASN A 215 -17.39 4.53 -45.40
CA ASN A 215 -16.60 5.43 -46.23
C ASN A 215 -16.69 5.07 -47.73
N ASN A 216 -16.52 3.78 -48.07
CA ASN A 216 -16.65 3.29 -49.45
C ASN A 216 -18.06 3.55 -50.03
N ALA A 217 -19.11 3.39 -49.21
CA ALA A 217 -20.49 3.71 -49.57
C ALA A 217 -20.70 5.23 -49.78
N SER A 218 -20.04 6.07 -48.98
CA SER A 218 -20.08 7.53 -49.12
C SER A 218 -19.34 8.02 -50.39
N GLU A 219 -18.19 7.42 -50.71
CA GLU A 219 -17.44 7.70 -51.95
C GLU A 219 -18.22 7.29 -53.20
N SER A 220 -18.80 6.08 -53.21
CA SER A 220 -19.66 5.63 -54.32
C SER A 220 -20.94 6.48 -54.45
N LEU A 221 -21.56 6.90 -53.35
CA LEU A 221 -22.67 7.86 -53.36
C LEU A 221 -22.25 9.23 -53.93
N MET A 222 -21.02 9.69 -53.65
CA MET A 222 -20.48 10.93 -54.22
C MET A 222 -20.33 10.82 -55.74
N HIS A 223 -19.80 9.70 -56.24
CA HIS A 223 -19.70 9.44 -57.69
C HIS A 223 -21.08 9.35 -58.36
N VAL A 224 -22.07 8.69 -57.75
CA VAL A 224 -23.44 8.61 -58.27
C VAL A 224 -24.10 10.01 -58.33
N LYS A 225 -23.91 10.85 -57.30
CA LYS A 225 -24.37 12.24 -57.30
C LYS A 225 -23.72 13.05 -58.41
N GLN A 226 -22.40 12.96 -58.57
CA GLN A 226 -21.68 13.65 -59.64
C GLN A 226 -22.16 13.22 -61.04
N ALA A 227 -22.39 11.92 -61.26
CA ALA A 227 -22.93 11.40 -62.51
C ALA A 227 -24.36 11.87 -62.77
N SER A 228 -25.22 11.91 -61.75
CA SER A 228 -26.60 12.42 -61.84
C SER A 228 -26.64 13.93 -62.14
N GLU A 229 -25.78 14.72 -61.49
CA GLU A 229 -25.65 16.15 -61.78
C GLU A 229 -25.13 16.42 -63.20
N GLN A 230 -24.24 15.57 -63.72
CA GLN A 230 -23.73 15.67 -65.08
C GLN A 230 -24.80 15.29 -66.11
N ALA A 231 -25.47 14.15 -65.93
CA ALA A 231 -26.56 13.70 -66.80
C ALA A 231 -27.72 14.71 -66.86
N ARG A 232 -28.01 15.42 -65.75
CA ARG A 232 -28.99 16.52 -65.75
C ARG A 232 -28.53 17.70 -66.62
N LYS A 233 -27.27 18.13 -66.55
CA LYS A 233 -26.76 19.22 -67.41
C LYS A 233 -26.85 18.83 -68.88
N GLU A 234 -26.42 17.61 -69.23
CA GLU A 234 -26.48 17.09 -70.60
C GLU A 234 -27.94 17.02 -71.11
N HIS A 235 -28.89 16.67 -70.25
CA HIS A 235 -30.32 16.73 -70.56
C HIS A 235 -30.85 18.16 -70.75
N ASP A 236 -30.45 19.10 -69.89
CA ASP A 236 -30.86 20.52 -69.98
C ASP A 236 -30.27 21.18 -71.25
N ASP A 237 -29.01 20.87 -71.59
CA ASP A 237 -28.35 21.28 -72.85
C ASP A 237 -29.05 20.68 -74.08
N LEU A 238 -29.45 19.40 -74.02
CA LEU A 238 -30.22 18.74 -75.09
C LEU A 238 -31.61 19.37 -75.28
N ILE A 239 -32.27 19.81 -74.20
CA ILE A 239 -33.54 20.55 -74.30
C ILE A 239 -33.33 21.87 -75.04
N ALA A 240 -32.29 22.63 -74.69
CA ALA A 240 -31.97 23.91 -75.35
C ALA A 240 -31.73 23.73 -76.86
N VAL A 241 -30.89 22.77 -77.26
CA VAL A 241 -30.63 22.45 -78.68
C VAL A 241 -31.90 22.03 -79.41
N LYS A 242 -32.77 21.25 -78.77
CA LYS A 242 -34.07 20.82 -79.32
C LYS A 242 -35.00 22.02 -79.55
N ASP A 243 -35.04 22.97 -78.62
CA ASP A 243 -35.91 24.16 -78.72
C ASP A 243 -35.39 25.16 -79.76
N GLU A 244 -34.07 25.36 -79.88
CA GLU A 244 -33.46 26.11 -80.99
C GLU A 244 -33.80 25.49 -82.35
N GLY A 245 -33.69 24.16 -82.48
CA GLY A 245 -34.06 23.43 -83.70
C GLY A 245 -35.54 23.54 -84.05
N ALA A 246 -36.42 23.56 -83.05
CA ALA A 246 -37.86 23.78 -83.23
C ALA A 246 -38.16 25.19 -83.75
N GLU A 247 -37.50 26.22 -83.20
CA GLU A 247 -37.67 27.62 -83.64
C GLU A 247 -37.17 27.84 -85.08
N ILE A 248 -36.01 27.26 -85.45
CA ILE A 248 -35.52 27.29 -86.84
C ILE A 248 -36.55 26.64 -87.78
N SER A 249 -37.12 25.50 -87.39
CA SER A 249 -38.13 24.79 -88.16
C SER A 249 -39.44 25.59 -88.30
N ARG A 250 -39.88 26.27 -87.24
CA ARG A 250 -41.04 27.17 -87.24
C ARG A 250 -40.86 28.32 -88.23
N LEU A 251 -39.72 29.00 -88.17
CA LEU A 251 -39.40 30.12 -89.08
C LEU A 251 -39.35 29.68 -90.55
N ALA A 252 -38.85 28.47 -90.83
CA ALA A 252 -38.85 27.90 -92.19
C ALA A 252 -40.28 27.66 -92.71
N LEU A 253 -41.16 27.07 -91.89
CA LEU A 253 -42.57 26.84 -92.23
C LEU A 253 -43.33 28.15 -92.46
N GLU A 254 -43.12 29.17 -91.63
CA GLU A 254 -43.67 30.52 -91.82
C GLU A 254 -43.17 31.18 -93.12
N GLY A 255 -41.95 30.88 -93.54
CA GLY A 255 -41.37 31.35 -94.81
C GLY A 255 -41.99 30.67 -96.04
N ILE A 256 -42.31 29.36 -95.94
CA ILE A 256 -43.02 28.62 -96.99
C ILE A 256 -44.48 29.10 -97.07
N ARG A 257 -45.15 29.29 -95.93
CA ARG A 257 -46.54 29.76 -95.83
C ARG A 257 -46.76 31.06 -96.62
N ARG A 258 -45.90 32.07 -96.39
CA ARG A 258 -45.93 33.34 -97.12
C ARG A 258 -45.86 33.18 -98.64
N LYS A 259 -45.01 32.27 -99.15
CA LYS A 259 -44.91 31.99 -100.59
C LYS A 259 -46.19 31.37 -101.15
N ILE A 260 -46.87 30.50 -100.40
CA ILE A 260 -48.15 29.90 -100.80
C ILE A 260 -49.25 30.97 -100.82
N ASP A 261 -49.27 31.86 -99.82
CA ASP A 261 -50.22 32.98 -99.74
C ASP A 261 -50.00 34.02 -100.87
N ASP A 262 -48.77 34.18 -101.36
CA ASP A 262 -48.45 35.02 -102.52
C ASP A 262 -48.81 34.36 -103.86
N VAL A 263 -48.52 33.06 -104.04
CA VAL A 263 -48.95 32.31 -105.24
C VAL A 263 -50.47 32.34 -105.39
N HIS A 264 -51.22 32.18 -104.29
CA HIS A 264 -52.69 32.27 -104.28
C HIS A 264 -53.27 33.60 -104.78
N LYS A 265 -52.48 34.68 -104.85
CA LYS A 265 -52.92 35.99 -105.40
C LYS A 265 -52.75 36.11 -106.91
N THR A 266 -52.07 35.16 -107.56
CA THR A 266 -51.46 35.38 -108.89
C THR A 266 -51.95 34.47 -110.02
N SER A 267 -52.87 33.53 -109.76
CA SER A 267 -53.37 32.59 -110.78
C SER A 267 -54.89 32.45 -110.78
N GLY A 268 -55.55 32.92 -111.85
CA GLY A 268 -56.98 32.72 -112.04
C GLY A 268 -57.48 33.14 -113.42
N GLU A 269 -57.41 32.24 -114.40
CA GLU A 269 -58.06 32.39 -115.72
C GLU A 269 -58.39 31.02 -116.37
N LYS A 270 -59.36 31.00 -117.29
CA LYS A 270 -60.03 29.84 -117.96
C LYS A 270 -60.53 30.33 -119.35
N PRO A 271 -61.09 29.50 -120.26
CA PRO A 271 -61.17 28.02 -120.36
C PRO A 271 -60.30 27.53 -121.58
N ALA A 272 -60.67 26.78 -122.64
CA ALA A 272 -61.88 26.06 -123.13
C ALA A 272 -61.53 25.10 -124.30
N GLY A 273 -62.42 24.15 -124.66
CA GLY A 273 -62.57 23.68 -126.06
C GLY A 273 -62.54 22.16 -126.35
N ASN A 274 -63.72 21.53 -126.35
CA ASN A 274 -64.24 20.39 -127.16
C ASN A 274 -63.31 19.28 -127.74
N ASP A 275 -63.67 17.99 -127.58
CA ASP A 275 -63.83 17.01 -128.70
C ASP A 275 -64.56 15.67 -128.31
N TYR A 276 -65.89 15.73 -128.28
CA TYR A 276 -66.75 14.81 -127.51
C TYR A 276 -66.78 13.29 -127.80
N PRO A 277 -66.39 12.72 -128.97
CA PRO A 277 -66.40 11.27 -129.18
C PRO A 277 -65.13 10.57 -128.67
N ALA A 278 -63.97 11.22 -128.82
CA ALA A 278 -62.70 10.74 -128.29
C ALA A 278 -62.60 10.99 -126.79
N GLU A 279 -63.12 12.14 -126.33
CA GLU A 279 -63.31 12.45 -124.90
C GLU A 279 -64.08 11.35 -124.17
N LEU A 280 -65.03 10.64 -124.78
CA LEU A 280 -65.81 9.60 -124.08
C LEU A 280 -65.00 8.31 -123.83
N ALA A 281 -64.09 7.95 -124.74
CA ALA A 281 -63.14 6.85 -124.52
C ALA A 281 -62.02 7.25 -123.54
N ALA A 282 -61.51 8.48 -123.67
CA ALA A 282 -60.54 9.05 -122.73
C ALA A 282 -61.12 9.19 -121.32
N MET A 283 -62.37 9.65 -121.19
CA MET A 283 -63.11 9.78 -119.94
C MET A 283 -63.38 8.42 -119.29
N ASN A 284 -63.65 7.35 -120.06
CA ASN A 284 -63.74 6.01 -119.49
C ASN A 284 -62.38 5.52 -118.96
N ALA A 285 -61.28 5.73 -119.70
CA ALA A 285 -59.94 5.42 -119.22
C ALA A 285 -59.51 6.30 -118.02
N GLU A 286 -59.97 7.55 -117.97
CA GLU A 286 -59.76 8.47 -116.85
C GLU A 286 -60.64 8.09 -115.65
N ILE A 287 -61.85 7.58 -115.85
CA ILE A 287 -62.70 6.99 -114.81
C ILE A 287 -62.07 5.71 -114.25
N GLU A 288 -61.46 4.85 -115.08
CA GLU A 288 -60.69 3.69 -114.60
C GLU A 288 -59.44 4.13 -113.82
N LYS A 289 -58.68 5.10 -114.35
CA LYS A 289 -57.53 5.70 -113.64
C LYS A 289 -57.94 6.33 -112.30
N ILE A 290 -59.04 7.07 -112.25
CA ILE A 290 -59.62 7.63 -111.02
C ILE A 290 -60.09 6.51 -110.07
N HIS A 291 -60.63 5.40 -110.57
CA HIS A 291 -60.96 4.25 -109.71
C HIS A 291 -59.72 3.58 -109.12
N GLU A 292 -58.63 3.42 -109.87
CA GLU A 292 -57.37 2.90 -109.34
C GLU A 292 -56.66 3.90 -108.41
N GLU A 293 -56.72 5.21 -108.69
CA GLU A 293 -56.24 6.26 -107.79
C GLU A 293 -57.05 6.31 -106.49
N ILE A 294 -58.38 6.14 -106.56
CA ILE A 294 -59.24 6.01 -105.37
C ILE A 294 -58.95 4.71 -104.59
N LYS A 295 -58.65 3.59 -105.26
CA LYS A 295 -58.24 2.34 -104.59
C LYS A 295 -56.87 2.50 -103.93
N ALA A 296 -55.91 3.12 -104.61
CA ALA A 296 -54.56 3.38 -104.09
C ALA A 296 -54.59 4.37 -102.92
N SER A 297 -55.38 5.46 -103.03
CA SER A 297 -55.61 6.40 -101.92
C SER A 297 -56.24 5.68 -100.74
N LYS A 298 -57.31 4.91 -100.93
CA LYS A 298 -57.94 4.13 -99.85
C LYS A 298 -57.02 3.08 -99.23
N ALA A 299 -56.15 2.44 -100.02
CA ALA A 299 -55.13 1.53 -99.48
C ALA A 299 -54.13 2.29 -98.61
N SER A 300 -53.58 3.41 -99.11
CA SER A 300 -52.66 4.27 -98.35
C SER A 300 -53.30 4.90 -97.12
N GLU A 301 -54.59 5.27 -97.17
CA GLU A 301 -55.38 5.76 -96.05
C GLU A 301 -55.60 4.66 -95.01
N MET A 302 -55.94 3.43 -95.43
CA MET A 302 -56.11 2.29 -94.52
C MET A 302 -54.79 1.85 -93.88
N ASP A 303 -53.68 1.85 -94.62
CA ASP A 303 -52.35 1.55 -94.06
C ASP A 303 -51.86 2.68 -93.14
N SER A 304 -52.15 3.94 -93.46
CA SER A 304 -51.88 5.08 -92.57
C SER A 304 -52.71 5.04 -91.30
N LEU A 305 -54.02 4.76 -91.40
CA LEU A 305 -54.89 4.54 -90.24
C LEU A 305 -54.40 3.37 -89.39
N ARG A 306 -53.98 2.27 -90.01
CA ARG A 306 -53.44 1.10 -89.32
C ARG A 306 -52.16 1.45 -88.55
N PHE A 307 -51.23 2.18 -89.18
CA PHE A 307 -50.02 2.69 -88.52
C PHE A 307 -50.35 3.60 -87.33
N VAL A 308 -51.28 4.54 -87.51
CA VAL A 308 -51.76 5.43 -86.43
C VAL A 308 -52.41 4.65 -85.30
N THR A 309 -53.17 3.58 -85.57
CA THR A 309 -53.71 2.72 -84.49
C THR A 309 -52.63 1.97 -83.73
N THR A 310 -51.58 1.46 -84.39
CA THR A 310 -50.47 0.79 -83.69
C THR A 310 -49.63 1.77 -82.85
N GLU A 311 -49.40 2.99 -83.32
CA GLU A 311 -48.75 4.05 -82.53
C GLU A 311 -49.62 4.47 -81.33
N LEU A 312 -50.94 4.57 -81.51
CA LEU A 312 -51.88 4.92 -80.45
C LEU A 312 -51.95 3.84 -79.35
N ASP A 313 -52.02 2.56 -79.71
CA ASP A 313 -51.98 1.46 -78.74
C ASP A 313 -50.62 1.36 -78.04
N GLY A 314 -49.51 1.62 -78.75
CA GLY A 314 -48.17 1.72 -78.15
C GLY A 314 -48.05 2.87 -77.13
N ALA A 315 -48.52 4.07 -77.49
CA ALA A 315 -48.56 5.23 -76.61
C ALA A 315 -49.46 5.03 -75.38
N LYS A 316 -50.54 4.25 -75.54
CA LYS A 316 -51.42 3.85 -74.45
C LYS A 316 -50.76 2.84 -73.50
N GLU A 317 -49.95 1.90 -74.02
CA GLU A 317 -49.18 0.97 -73.17
C GLU A 317 -48.08 1.70 -72.38
N THR A 318 -47.37 2.66 -72.99
CA THR A 318 -46.37 3.46 -72.27
C THR A 318 -47.01 4.37 -71.23
N LEU A 319 -48.15 5.01 -71.52
CA LEU A 319 -48.90 5.80 -70.55
C LEU A 319 -49.38 4.95 -69.36
N GLN A 320 -49.84 3.72 -69.60
CA GLN A 320 -50.23 2.79 -68.53
C GLN A 320 -49.03 2.44 -67.63
N LYS A 321 -47.86 2.17 -68.21
CA LYS A 321 -46.62 1.90 -67.45
C LYS A 321 -46.23 3.09 -66.57
N VAL A 322 -46.22 4.31 -67.12
CA VAL A 322 -45.95 5.54 -66.36
C VAL A 322 -46.96 5.73 -65.22
N ALA A 323 -48.24 5.45 -65.44
CA ALA A 323 -49.28 5.55 -64.42
C ALA A 323 -49.16 4.47 -63.32
N ASP A 324 -48.54 3.32 -63.58
CA ASP A 324 -48.27 2.28 -62.57
C ASP A 324 -46.94 2.52 -61.85
N GLU A 325 -45.95 3.10 -62.53
CA GLU A 325 -44.72 3.64 -61.93
C GLU A 325 -45.04 4.82 -60.99
N GLU A 326 -45.96 5.71 -61.35
CA GLU A 326 -46.44 6.82 -60.51
C GLU A 326 -47.00 6.31 -59.17
N LYS A 327 -47.90 5.32 -59.20
CA LYS A 327 -48.46 4.67 -57.99
C LYS A 327 -47.38 3.98 -57.15
N SER A 328 -46.41 3.34 -57.81
CA SER A 328 -45.28 2.70 -57.14
C SER A 328 -44.40 3.73 -56.41
N MET A 329 -44.14 4.87 -57.05
CA MET A 329 -43.43 6.00 -56.44
C MET A 329 -44.23 6.65 -55.31
N GLU A 330 -45.56 6.78 -55.44
CA GLU A 330 -46.43 7.30 -54.38
C GLU A 330 -46.34 6.43 -53.12
N VAL A 331 -46.52 5.11 -53.25
CA VAL A 331 -46.38 4.14 -52.14
C VAL A 331 -44.98 4.17 -51.53
N ALA A 332 -43.92 4.28 -52.34
CA ALA A 332 -42.54 4.41 -51.85
C ALA A 332 -42.34 5.72 -51.07
N VAL A 333 -42.94 6.83 -51.52
CA VAL A 333 -42.90 8.12 -50.84
C VAL A 333 -43.69 8.10 -49.53
N GLU A 334 -44.82 7.37 -49.45
CA GLU A 334 -45.54 7.15 -48.19
C GLU A 334 -44.74 6.30 -47.19
N ALA A 335 -44.11 5.22 -47.65
CA ALA A 335 -43.22 4.42 -46.82
C ALA A 335 -42.04 5.25 -46.25
N LEU A 336 -41.40 6.08 -47.09
CA LEU A 336 -40.32 6.96 -46.67
C LEU A 336 -40.78 8.08 -45.71
N LYS A 337 -42.01 8.61 -45.87
CA LYS A 337 -42.61 9.55 -44.89
C LYS A 337 -42.80 8.87 -43.53
N HIS A 338 -43.32 7.64 -43.50
CA HIS A 338 -43.50 6.88 -42.26
C HIS A 338 -42.17 6.52 -41.59
N GLU A 339 -41.15 6.16 -42.36
CA GLU A 339 -39.79 5.92 -41.86
C GLU A 339 -39.13 7.20 -41.31
N LEU A 340 -39.36 8.34 -41.95
CA LEU A 340 -38.89 9.63 -41.45
C LEU A 340 -39.53 10.02 -40.10
N GLU A 341 -40.84 9.81 -39.92
CA GLU A 341 -41.48 10.07 -38.62
C GLU A 341 -41.10 9.03 -37.55
N ARG A 342 -40.89 7.76 -37.94
CA ARG A 342 -40.36 6.70 -37.06
C ARG A 342 -38.97 7.10 -36.52
N THR A 343 -38.04 7.44 -37.41
CA THR A 343 -36.67 7.82 -37.04
C THR A 343 -36.60 9.14 -36.27
N LYS A 344 -37.48 10.12 -36.56
CA LYS A 344 -37.66 11.33 -35.73
C LYS A 344 -38.11 11.01 -34.30
N LYS A 345 -38.98 10.02 -34.10
CA LYS A 345 -39.43 9.58 -32.77
C LYS A 345 -38.29 8.87 -32.03
N GLU A 346 -37.62 7.93 -32.68
CA GLU A 346 -36.46 7.22 -32.13
C GLU A 346 -35.33 8.17 -31.74
N HIS A 347 -35.04 9.20 -32.55
CA HIS A 347 -34.05 10.22 -32.21
C HIS A 347 -34.41 11.01 -30.94
N LYS A 348 -35.68 11.40 -30.74
CA LYS A 348 -36.12 12.05 -29.50
C LYS A 348 -35.94 11.14 -28.28
N GLU A 349 -36.36 9.89 -28.39
CA GLU A 349 -36.19 8.92 -27.30
C GLU A 349 -34.72 8.54 -27.02
N LEU A 350 -33.81 8.75 -27.98
CA LEU A 350 -32.37 8.62 -27.76
C LEU A 350 -31.81 9.85 -27.06
N VAL A 351 -32.19 11.06 -27.47
CA VAL A 351 -31.78 12.32 -26.81
C VAL A 351 -32.30 12.36 -25.37
N GLU A 352 -33.53 11.92 -25.10
CA GLU A 352 -34.06 11.82 -23.72
C GLU A 352 -33.20 10.89 -22.85
N ARG A 353 -32.81 9.71 -23.37
CA ARG A 353 -31.90 8.78 -22.66
C ARG A 353 -30.46 9.30 -22.55
N GLU A 354 -29.99 10.09 -23.51
CA GLU A 354 -28.67 10.74 -23.45
C GLU A 354 -28.62 11.74 -22.29
N ASN A 355 -29.66 12.56 -22.11
CA ASN A 355 -29.80 13.46 -20.97
C ASN A 355 -29.89 12.70 -19.62
N GLU A 356 -30.62 11.58 -19.56
CA GLU A 356 -30.67 10.73 -18.35
C GLU A 356 -29.28 10.15 -18.01
N LEU A 357 -28.53 9.70 -19.01
CA LEU A 357 -27.17 9.18 -18.84
C LEU A 357 -26.17 10.28 -18.47
N GLU A 358 -26.32 11.50 -18.99
CA GLU A 358 -25.49 12.65 -18.59
C GLU A 358 -25.74 13.03 -17.12
N LEU A 359 -26.99 13.05 -16.65
CA LEU A 359 -27.34 13.27 -15.25
C LEU A 359 -26.75 12.19 -14.33
N ILE A 360 -26.77 10.92 -14.76
CA ILE A 360 -26.14 9.80 -14.03
C ILE A 360 -24.61 9.97 -14.01
N ALA A 361 -23.99 10.33 -15.14
CA ALA A 361 -22.54 10.55 -15.23
C ALA A 361 -22.08 11.75 -14.37
N ALA A 362 -22.85 12.84 -14.36
CA ALA A 362 -22.60 13.99 -13.50
C ALA A 362 -22.67 13.60 -12.01
N ARG A 363 -23.73 12.89 -11.59
CA ARG A 363 -23.87 12.38 -10.22
C ARG A 363 -22.71 11.45 -9.83
N LEU A 364 -22.33 10.51 -10.70
CA LEU A 364 -21.21 9.59 -10.44
C LEU A 364 -19.87 10.33 -10.35
N ASN A 365 -19.66 11.39 -11.14
CA ASN A 365 -18.49 12.26 -11.00
C ASN A 365 -18.52 13.00 -9.66
N GLU A 366 -19.65 13.55 -9.22
CA GLU A 366 -19.74 14.15 -7.88
C GLU A 366 -19.43 13.14 -6.76
N GLU A 367 -20.00 11.93 -6.82
CA GLU A 367 -19.71 10.86 -5.86
C GLU A 367 -18.22 10.48 -5.87
N LEU A 368 -17.60 10.43 -7.04
CA LEU A 368 -16.15 10.25 -7.19
C LEU A 368 -15.32 11.40 -6.59
N GLN A 369 -15.74 12.66 -6.73
CA GLN A 369 -15.04 13.79 -6.10
C GLN A 369 -15.24 13.81 -4.58
N ARG A 370 -16.43 13.44 -4.07
CA ARG A 370 -16.67 13.24 -2.62
C ARG A 370 -15.74 12.17 -2.07
N ALA A 371 -15.69 10.99 -2.69
CA ALA A 371 -14.82 9.88 -2.27
C ALA A 371 -13.32 10.27 -2.30
N LYS A 372 -12.87 11.05 -3.30
CA LYS A 372 -11.50 11.61 -3.33
C LYS A 372 -11.24 12.60 -2.20
N ALA A 373 -12.18 13.49 -1.91
CA ALA A 373 -12.04 14.46 -0.82
C ALA A 373 -12.02 13.77 0.55
N GLU A 374 -12.86 12.75 0.76
CA GLU A 374 -12.85 11.90 1.95
C GLU A 374 -11.55 11.13 2.09
N LEU A 375 -11.05 10.50 1.02
CA LEU A 375 -9.75 9.79 1.01
C LEU A 375 -8.59 10.72 1.38
N ASN A 376 -8.54 11.92 0.80
CA ASN A 376 -7.52 12.93 1.14
C ASN A 376 -7.64 13.36 2.61
N ALA A 377 -8.85 13.56 3.11
CA ALA A 377 -9.07 13.87 4.53
C ALA A 377 -8.71 12.69 5.46
N TRP A 378 -8.76 11.44 4.99
CA TRP A 378 -8.25 10.28 5.72
C TRP A 378 -6.72 10.21 5.71
N THR A 379 -6.06 10.37 4.56
CA THR A 379 -4.59 10.35 4.49
C THR A 379 -3.94 11.50 5.26
N GLU A 380 -4.56 12.69 5.29
CA GLU A 380 -4.11 13.75 6.20
C GLU A 380 -4.27 13.40 7.69
N ARG A 381 -5.36 12.70 8.08
CA ARG A 381 -5.56 12.25 9.47
C ARG A 381 -4.53 11.19 9.84
N GLU A 382 -4.25 10.25 8.95
CA GLU A 382 -3.21 9.24 9.10
C GLU A 382 -1.82 9.89 9.22
N ALA A 383 -1.49 10.88 8.38
CA ALA A 383 -0.23 11.62 8.46
C ALA A 383 -0.08 12.38 9.79
N ARG A 384 -1.15 13.02 10.27
CA ARG A 384 -1.18 13.69 11.59
C ARG A 384 -1.05 12.69 12.75
N ALA A 385 -1.66 11.51 12.64
CA ALA A 385 -1.55 10.45 13.64
C ALA A 385 -0.12 9.87 13.69
N LYS A 386 0.49 9.60 12.53
CA LYS A 386 1.88 9.14 12.42
C LYS A 386 2.87 10.15 13.01
N GLY A 387 2.75 11.43 12.65
CA GLY A 387 3.58 12.49 13.26
C GLY A 387 3.47 12.55 14.79
N GLY A 388 2.25 12.42 15.33
CA GLY A 388 2.05 12.34 16.78
C GLY A 388 2.64 11.07 17.43
N CYS A 389 2.70 9.96 16.70
CA CYS A 389 3.42 8.75 17.15
C CYS A 389 4.94 8.93 17.07
N ASP A 390 5.48 9.56 16.03
CA ASP A 390 6.90 9.85 15.88
C ASP A 390 7.40 10.83 16.97
N GLU A 391 6.58 11.82 17.34
CA GLU A 391 6.80 12.72 18.48
C GLU A 391 6.83 11.96 19.81
N LEU A 392 5.86 11.06 20.06
CA LEU A 392 5.79 10.27 21.28
C LEU A 392 6.92 9.24 21.39
N ASP A 393 7.28 8.55 20.32
CA ASP A 393 8.41 7.62 20.29
C ASP A 393 9.76 8.36 20.42
N SER A 394 9.84 9.64 20.04
CA SER A 394 11.00 10.50 20.29
C SER A 394 11.09 10.95 21.75
N ALA A 395 9.97 11.38 22.35
CA ALA A 395 9.89 11.70 23.77
C ALA A 395 10.18 10.49 24.67
N LEU A 396 9.75 9.28 24.26
CA LEU A 396 10.03 8.03 24.95
C LEU A 396 11.53 7.69 24.92
N LYS A 397 12.20 7.85 23.78
CA LYS A 397 13.67 7.69 23.67
C LYS A 397 14.44 8.70 24.52
N GLN A 398 13.96 9.94 24.61
CA GLN A 398 14.55 10.94 25.51
C GLN A 398 14.40 10.53 26.98
N LEU A 399 13.21 10.09 27.41
CA LEU A 399 12.98 9.58 28.77
C LEU A 399 13.80 8.31 29.06
N GLU A 400 14.06 7.47 28.07
CA GLU A 400 14.96 6.31 28.20
C GLU A 400 16.43 6.72 28.39
N LEU A 401 16.90 7.77 27.71
CA LEU A 401 18.22 8.35 27.93
C LEU A 401 18.31 8.95 29.34
N GLU A 402 17.39 9.84 29.70
CA GLU A 402 17.36 10.52 31.01
C GLU A 402 17.26 9.52 32.18
N THR A 403 16.50 8.42 32.03
CA THR A 403 16.44 7.36 33.06
C THR A 403 17.66 6.46 33.10
N GLN A 404 18.41 6.30 31.99
CA GLN A 404 19.72 5.62 32.02
C GLN A 404 20.78 6.49 32.68
N GLU A 405 20.83 7.78 32.36
CA GLU A 405 21.75 8.75 32.96
C GLU A 405 21.53 8.87 34.47
N ALA A 406 20.28 9.04 34.92
CA ALA A 406 19.95 9.09 36.35
C ALA A 406 20.28 7.78 37.11
N ARG A 407 20.21 6.61 36.44
CA ARG A 407 20.65 5.32 37.01
C ARG A 407 22.18 5.24 37.12
N ALA A 408 22.91 5.73 36.12
CA ALA A 408 24.37 5.78 36.16
C ALA A 408 24.89 6.73 37.26
N GLU A 409 24.26 7.91 37.43
CA GLU A 409 24.55 8.84 38.53
C GLU A 409 24.28 8.20 39.90
N ALA A 410 23.16 7.47 40.04
CA ALA A 410 22.81 6.78 41.29
C ALA A 410 23.79 5.65 41.63
N GLU A 411 24.22 4.82 40.67
CA GLU A 411 25.23 3.77 40.90
C GLU A 411 26.62 4.36 41.20
N ALA A 412 27.04 5.42 40.49
CA ALA A 412 28.29 6.12 40.81
C ALA A 412 28.29 6.69 42.23
N SER A 413 27.16 7.28 42.64
CA SER A 413 26.94 7.77 44.01
C SER A 413 26.96 6.63 45.05
N ARG A 414 26.35 5.47 44.72
CA ARG A 414 26.34 4.27 45.57
C ARG A 414 27.75 3.72 45.79
N LEU A 415 28.54 3.60 44.72
CA LEU A 415 29.94 3.15 44.78
C LEU A 415 30.83 4.12 45.58
N SER A 416 30.61 5.44 45.44
CA SER A 416 31.29 6.45 46.26
C SER A 416 30.98 6.28 47.75
N ALA A 417 29.71 6.11 48.12
CA ALA A 417 29.30 5.87 49.51
C ALA A 417 29.83 4.55 50.07
N GLU A 418 29.90 3.50 49.25
CA GLU A 418 30.47 2.20 49.61
C GLU A 418 31.98 2.31 49.90
N ASN A 419 32.72 3.07 49.08
CA ASN A 419 34.13 3.36 49.31
C ASN A 419 34.37 4.19 50.59
N LEU A 420 33.62 5.29 50.79
CA LEU A 420 33.71 6.11 52.01
C LEU A 420 33.38 5.32 53.28
N ARG A 421 32.43 4.38 53.19
CA ARG A 421 32.10 3.46 54.29
C ARG A 421 33.24 2.50 54.58
N ASN A 422 33.85 1.91 53.55
CA ASN A 422 35.00 1.02 53.70
C ASN A 422 36.21 1.75 54.31
N GLU A 423 36.46 2.99 53.92
CA GLU A 423 37.50 3.86 54.51
C GLU A 423 37.21 4.19 55.98
N ALA A 424 35.95 4.51 56.31
CA ALA A 424 35.53 4.75 57.69
C ALA A 424 35.60 3.49 58.57
N ASP A 425 35.28 2.31 58.04
CA ASP A 425 35.37 1.04 58.77
C ASP A 425 36.83 0.58 58.91
N ALA A 426 37.69 0.80 57.91
CA ALA A 426 39.14 0.62 58.03
C ALA A 426 39.76 1.57 59.08
N SER A 427 39.31 2.83 59.12
CA SER A 427 39.74 3.82 60.12
C SER A 427 39.36 3.40 61.55
N LYS A 428 38.20 2.76 61.75
CA LYS A 428 37.80 2.19 63.06
C LYS A 428 38.67 1.01 63.45
N LEU A 429 39.02 0.12 62.52
CA LEU A 429 39.92 -1.01 62.80
C LEU A 429 41.30 -0.51 63.20
N ALA A 430 41.84 0.50 62.51
CA ALA A 430 43.09 1.15 62.88
C ALA A 430 43.01 1.83 64.27
N LEU A 431 41.88 2.47 64.60
CA LEU A 431 41.65 3.04 65.94
C LEU A 431 41.70 1.95 67.02
N ILE A 432 40.99 0.83 66.83
CA ILE A 432 40.95 -0.30 67.77
C ILE A 432 42.34 -0.92 67.95
N GLU A 433 43.12 -1.06 66.88
CA GLU A 433 44.51 -1.54 66.95
C GLU A 433 45.40 -0.61 67.80
N LYS A 434 45.26 0.72 67.64
CA LYS A 434 46.01 1.70 68.43
C LYS A 434 45.51 1.78 69.88
N GLU A 435 44.22 1.59 70.12
CA GLU A 435 43.66 1.50 71.47
C GLU A 435 44.20 0.27 72.22
N ALA A 436 44.24 -0.90 71.57
CA ALA A 436 44.83 -2.12 72.14
C ALA A 436 46.34 -1.96 72.42
N GLN A 437 47.09 -1.29 71.54
CA GLN A 437 48.50 -0.98 71.76
C GLN A 437 48.70 -0.01 72.94
N LEU A 438 47.80 0.98 73.11
CA LEU A 438 47.82 1.89 74.25
C LEU A 438 47.45 1.19 75.56
N GLN A 439 46.48 0.26 75.54
CA GLN A 439 46.12 -0.56 76.70
C GLN A 439 47.29 -1.46 77.14
N GLN A 440 48.03 -2.09 76.21
CA GLN A 440 49.24 -2.85 76.55
C GLN A 440 50.31 -1.93 77.16
N ALA A 441 50.59 -0.78 76.55
CA ALA A 441 51.58 0.18 77.06
C ALA A 441 51.23 0.71 78.47
N LEU A 442 49.94 0.80 78.83
CA LEU A 442 49.50 1.12 80.19
C LEU A 442 49.81 -0.02 81.18
N VAL A 443 49.59 -1.29 80.80
CA VAL A 443 49.95 -2.45 81.64
C VAL A 443 51.46 -2.51 81.85
N ASP A 444 52.24 -2.36 80.77
CA ASP A 444 53.71 -2.34 80.81
C ASP A 444 54.23 -1.21 81.73
N ALA A 445 53.59 -0.02 81.68
CA ALA A 445 53.92 1.11 82.53
C ALA A 445 53.53 0.89 84.00
N GLU A 446 52.40 0.23 84.30
CA GLU A 446 52.07 -0.16 85.66
C GLU A 446 53.03 -1.23 86.21
N GLU A 447 53.45 -2.21 85.40
CA GLU A 447 54.45 -3.19 85.80
C GLU A 447 55.82 -2.54 86.05
N ALA A 448 56.26 -1.63 85.18
CA ALA A 448 57.45 -0.82 85.42
C ALA A 448 57.37 -0.02 86.72
N LYS A 449 56.21 0.58 87.03
CA LYS A 449 55.96 1.30 88.30
C LYS A 449 55.93 0.38 89.52
N ARG A 450 55.42 -0.84 89.40
CA ARG A 450 55.50 -1.88 90.46
C ARG A 450 56.95 -2.30 90.70
N ALA A 451 57.74 -2.47 89.64
CA ALA A 451 59.16 -2.81 89.74
C ALA A 451 59.99 -1.65 90.33
N GLU A 452 59.70 -0.40 89.97
CA GLU A 452 60.29 0.80 90.57
C GLU A 452 59.97 0.88 92.08
N ALA A 453 58.71 0.68 92.46
CA ALA A 453 58.30 0.65 93.87
C ALA A 453 58.98 -0.48 94.65
N ALA A 454 59.06 -1.69 94.09
CA ALA A 454 59.74 -2.82 94.72
C ALA A 454 61.25 -2.58 94.87
N ALA A 455 61.91 -2.00 93.86
CA ALA A 455 63.31 -1.60 93.96
C ALA A 455 63.53 -0.49 95.02
N HIS A 456 62.59 0.45 95.13
CA HIS A 456 62.62 1.47 96.18
C HIS A 456 62.41 0.86 97.58
N GLU A 457 61.52 -0.13 97.73
CA GLU A 457 61.36 -0.88 98.99
C GLU A 457 62.61 -1.70 99.33
N GLU A 458 63.27 -2.35 98.36
CA GLU A 458 64.55 -3.05 98.58
C GLU A 458 65.66 -2.07 99.01
N ILE A 459 65.76 -0.90 98.36
CA ILE A 459 66.71 0.15 98.74
C ILE A 459 66.41 0.68 100.16
N SER A 460 65.13 0.90 100.48
CA SER A 460 64.70 1.34 101.82
C SER A 460 65.03 0.29 102.87
N ALA A 461 64.64 -0.97 102.67
CA ALA A 461 64.91 -2.08 103.57
C ALA A 461 66.41 -2.41 103.69
N PHE A 462 67.22 -2.19 102.64
CA PHE A 462 68.67 -2.26 102.72
C PHE A 462 69.24 -1.10 103.56
N SER A 463 68.72 0.12 103.41
CA SER A 463 69.13 1.28 104.20
C SER A 463 68.76 1.12 105.69
N GLU A 464 67.57 0.59 105.99
CA GLU A 464 67.11 0.24 107.33
C GLU A 464 67.92 -0.92 107.92
N ARG A 465 68.20 -1.97 107.15
CA ARG A 465 69.07 -3.06 107.61
C ARG A 465 70.48 -2.54 107.86
N ALA A 466 70.99 -1.60 107.07
CA ALA A 466 72.30 -0.98 107.27
C ALA A 466 72.32 0.00 108.47
N SER A 467 71.21 0.67 108.80
CA SER A 467 71.10 1.52 110.00
C SER A 467 70.89 0.68 111.27
N ALA A 468 70.05 -0.36 111.23
CA ALA A 468 69.84 -1.33 112.30
C ALA A 468 71.10 -2.16 112.59
N SER A 469 71.90 -2.47 111.57
CA SER A 469 73.21 -3.11 111.73
C SER A 469 74.19 -2.17 112.46
N ARG A 470 74.25 -0.89 112.07
CA ARG A 470 75.04 0.13 112.81
C ARG A 470 74.58 0.30 114.25
N ALA A 471 73.27 0.26 114.51
CA ALA A 471 72.70 0.31 115.85
C ALA A 471 73.03 -0.94 116.68
N SER A 472 73.07 -2.11 116.05
CA SER A 472 73.43 -3.39 116.69
C SER A 472 74.92 -3.53 116.98
N THR A 473 75.79 -2.75 116.31
CA THR A 473 77.24 -2.69 116.58
C THR A 473 77.63 -1.42 117.34
N SER A 474 76.80 -0.95 118.28
CA SER A 474 76.99 0.36 118.95
C SER A 474 76.68 0.38 120.46
N GLU A 475 77.44 -0.38 121.25
CA GLU A 475 77.75 0.02 122.64
C GLU A 475 78.93 1.03 122.70
N ALA A 476 79.02 1.96 121.75
CA ALA A 476 79.99 3.07 121.80
C ALA A 476 79.54 4.28 120.97
N MET A 477 79.63 5.47 121.59
CA MET A 477 79.53 6.80 120.99
C MET A 477 78.25 7.14 120.18
N GLY A 478 77.39 7.96 120.78
CA GLY A 478 76.50 8.85 120.03
C GLY A 478 77.33 9.92 119.30
N ALA A 479 77.78 9.61 118.08
CA ALA A 479 78.49 10.54 117.22
C ALA A 479 77.51 11.53 116.55
N GLU A 480 77.34 12.70 117.16
CA GLU A 480 76.72 13.87 116.51
C GLU A 480 77.56 14.24 115.28
N ILE A 481 77.08 13.88 114.08
CA ILE A 481 77.78 14.16 112.82
C ILE A 481 77.68 15.67 112.54
N ARG A 482 78.67 16.42 113.01
CA ARG A 482 78.83 17.86 112.76
C ARG A 482 79.30 18.09 111.34
N LEU A 483 78.37 17.98 110.39
CA LEU A 483 78.53 18.48 109.03
C LEU A 483 78.92 19.97 109.09
N SER A 484 79.85 20.37 108.22
CA SER A 484 80.10 21.77 107.94
C SER A 484 78.83 22.44 107.38
N LYS A 485 78.68 23.76 107.61
CA LYS A 485 77.58 24.53 107.02
C LYS A 485 77.59 24.44 105.48
N GLU A 486 78.79 24.38 104.89
CA GLU A 486 79.00 24.24 103.45
C GLU A 486 78.66 22.82 102.96
N GLU A 487 78.88 21.79 103.79
CA GLU A 487 78.47 20.41 103.48
C GLU A 487 76.94 20.26 103.53
N PHE A 488 76.29 20.86 104.54
CA PHE A 488 74.83 20.91 104.64
C PHE A 488 74.21 21.68 103.46
N GLU A 489 74.76 22.84 103.11
CA GLU A 489 74.31 23.63 101.95
C GLU A 489 74.58 22.90 100.61
N SER A 490 75.69 22.15 100.50
CA SER A 490 75.97 21.31 99.33
C SER A 490 75.09 20.08 99.22
N LEU A 491 74.61 19.52 100.34
CA LEU A 491 73.59 18.47 100.35
C LEU A 491 72.21 19.04 100.02
N GLY A 492 71.85 20.19 100.61
CA GLY A 492 70.62 20.93 100.32
C GLY A 492 70.46 21.22 98.83
N HIS A 493 71.46 21.85 98.20
CA HIS A 493 71.46 22.11 96.76
C HIS A 493 71.37 20.84 95.90
N LYS A 494 71.92 19.69 96.34
CA LYS A 494 71.77 18.42 95.60
C LYS A 494 70.35 17.86 95.70
N THR A 495 69.67 18.03 96.83
CA THR A 495 68.24 17.73 96.94
C THR A 495 67.39 18.67 96.09
N GLU A 496 67.66 19.98 96.12
CA GLU A 496 66.97 20.97 95.27
C GLU A 496 67.19 20.69 93.78
N GLU A 497 68.42 20.34 93.36
CA GLU A 497 68.72 19.94 91.99
C GLU A 497 67.96 18.67 91.59
N ALA A 498 67.89 17.66 92.46
CA ALA A 498 67.19 16.40 92.21
C ALA A 498 65.66 16.58 92.17
N GLU A 499 65.10 17.37 93.08
CA GLU A 499 63.69 17.76 93.11
C GLU A 499 63.31 18.51 91.83
N ARG A 500 64.10 19.51 91.44
CA ARG A 500 63.90 20.25 90.18
C ARG A 500 64.05 19.35 88.94
N LEU A 501 64.83 18.27 89.01
CA LEU A 501 64.96 17.26 87.95
C LEU A 501 63.76 16.30 87.92
N ALA A 502 63.16 16.00 89.08
CA ALA A 502 61.90 15.27 89.17
C ALA A 502 60.73 16.10 88.62
N ASP A 503 60.61 17.36 89.03
CA ASP A 503 59.62 18.32 88.49
C ASP A 503 59.73 18.47 86.98
N MET A 504 60.96 18.59 86.45
CA MET A 504 61.18 18.63 84.99
C MET A 504 60.74 17.34 84.28
N LYS A 505 60.85 16.17 84.92
CA LYS A 505 60.34 14.89 84.36
C LYS A 505 58.81 14.82 84.43
N VAL A 506 58.21 15.25 85.53
CA VAL A 506 56.74 15.29 85.70
C VAL A 506 56.13 16.24 84.67
N ALA A 507 56.63 17.48 84.57
CA ALA A 507 56.18 18.45 83.58
C ALA A 507 56.37 17.97 82.12
N ALA A 508 57.45 17.23 81.84
CA ALA A 508 57.65 16.61 80.52
C ALA A 508 56.64 15.48 80.23
N ALA A 509 56.28 14.68 81.23
CA ALA A 509 55.25 13.64 81.11
C ALA A 509 53.84 14.24 80.95
N GLU A 510 53.51 15.28 81.73
CA GLU A 510 52.24 16.02 81.60
C GLU A 510 52.10 16.67 80.22
N ALA A 511 53.19 17.25 79.68
CA ALA A 511 53.21 17.79 78.33
C ALA A 511 52.97 16.72 77.25
N GLN A 512 53.49 15.50 77.42
CA GLN A 512 53.20 14.37 76.53
C GLN A 512 51.73 13.93 76.65
N VAL A 513 51.18 13.87 77.87
CA VAL A 513 49.78 13.50 78.12
C VAL A 513 48.81 14.50 77.47
N GLU A 514 49.04 15.80 77.59
CA GLU A 514 48.20 16.81 76.91
C GLU A 514 48.40 16.81 75.39
N ALA A 515 49.59 16.50 74.87
CA ALA A 515 49.81 16.31 73.43
C ALA A 515 49.00 15.10 72.88
N VAL A 516 48.94 13.99 73.63
CA VAL A 516 48.10 12.83 73.26
C VAL A 516 46.62 13.19 73.29
N LYS A 517 46.12 13.85 74.36
CA LYS A 517 44.73 14.32 74.44
C LYS A 517 44.36 15.33 73.34
N ALA A 518 45.31 16.16 72.88
CA ALA A 518 45.10 17.06 71.76
C ALA A 518 44.96 16.28 70.43
N SER A 519 45.82 15.30 70.21
CA SER A 519 45.77 14.39 69.04
C SER A 519 44.47 13.59 69.00
N GLU A 520 44.04 13.02 70.13
CA GLU A 520 42.77 12.30 70.30
C GLU A 520 41.56 13.17 69.90
N LYS A 521 41.48 14.40 70.42
CA LYS A 521 40.40 15.35 70.09
C LYS A 521 40.41 15.73 68.60
N GLU A 522 41.58 15.81 67.97
CA GLU A 522 41.69 16.07 66.53
C GLU A 522 41.23 14.86 65.69
N ALA A 523 41.60 13.64 66.09
CA ALA A 523 41.14 12.40 65.48
C ALA A 523 39.62 12.22 65.59
N LEU A 524 39.03 12.44 66.77
CA LEU A 524 37.57 12.43 66.96
C LEU A 524 36.87 13.44 66.06
N LYS A 525 37.41 14.66 65.93
CA LYS A 525 36.87 15.70 65.04
C LYS A 525 36.94 15.31 63.56
N ARG A 526 37.99 14.58 63.13
CA ARG A 526 38.07 14.01 61.77
C ARG A 526 37.00 12.94 61.55
N LEU A 527 36.81 12.02 62.49
CA LEU A 527 35.77 10.98 62.44
C LEU A 527 34.36 11.58 62.40
N GLU A 528 34.08 12.65 63.14
CA GLU A 528 32.81 13.39 63.03
C GLU A 528 32.59 14.04 61.66
N GLY A 529 33.66 14.50 60.99
CA GLY A 529 33.61 15.05 59.64
C GLY A 529 33.19 13.98 58.63
N VAL A 530 33.95 12.88 58.55
CA VAL A 530 33.65 11.74 57.67
C VAL A 530 32.25 11.17 57.95
N ARG A 531 31.81 11.14 59.21
CA ARG A 531 30.45 10.71 59.57
C ARG A 531 29.37 11.62 58.98
N LYS A 532 29.58 12.93 58.94
CA LYS A 532 28.64 13.91 58.33
C LYS A 532 28.64 13.79 56.81
N GLU A 533 29.80 13.65 56.18
CA GLU A 533 29.94 13.42 54.73
C GLU A 533 29.21 12.14 54.29
N ILE A 534 29.29 11.05 55.06
CA ILE A 534 28.51 9.83 54.84
C ILE A 534 26.99 10.05 55.00
N GLU A 535 26.55 10.89 55.94
CA GLU A 535 25.14 11.25 56.10
C GLU A 535 24.63 12.14 54.94
N GLU A 536 25.45 13.05 54.43
CA GLU A 536 25.15 13.92 53.29
C GLU A 536 25.08 13.14 51.97
N VAL A 537 26.08 12.29 51.67
CA VAL A 537 26.03 11.39 50.49
C VAL A 537 24.87 10.39 50.64
N GLY A 538 24.61 9.89 51.85
CA GLY A 538 23.46 9.04 52.17
C GLY A 538 22.10 9.75 52.05
N ALA A 539 22.06 11.09 52.06
CA ALA A 539 20.88 11.88 51.73
C ALA A 539 20.75 12.10 50.22
N ALA A 540 21.86 12.41 49.53
CA ALA A 540 21.90 12.58 48.08
C ALA A 540 21.44 11.31 47.34
N ILE A 541 21.89 10.11 47.76
CA ILE A 541 21.43 8.83 47.21
C ILE A 541 19.90 8.68 47.36
N LYS A 542 19.33 9.03 48.51
CA LYS A 542 17.88 8.94 48.77
C LYS A 542 17.05 9.95 47.98
N GLU A 543 17.66 11.01 47.45
CA GLU A 543 17.01 11.92 46.51
C GLU A 543 17.15 11.40 45.07
N ALA A 544 18.34 10.92 44.68
CA ALA A 544 18.60 10.33 43.37
C ALA A 544 17.68 9.12 43.08
N THR A 545 17.52 8.19 44.04
CA THR A 545 16.60 7.06 43.88
C THR A 545 15.15 7.51 43.69
N LYS A 546 14.69 8.52 44.45
CA LYS A 546 13.34 9.08 44.28
C LYS A 546 13.15 9.75 42.92
N ARG A 547 14.15 10.45 42.39
CA ARG A 547 14.09 11.00 41.03
C ARG A 547 13.99 9.88 39.99
N ALA A 548 14.77 8.81 40.13
CA ALA A 548 14.71 7.64 39.25
C ALA A 548 13.35 6.91 39.32
N GLU A 549 12.79 6.74 40.53
CA GLU A 549 11.44 6.18 40.76
C GLU A 549 10.35 7.03 40.11
N MET A 550 10.40 8.36 40.28
CA MET A 550 9.44 9.29 39.66
C MET A 550 9.55 9.30 38.13
N ALA A 551 10.77 9.24 37.59
CA ALA A 551 11.01 9.19 36.14
C ALA A 551 10.53 7.85 35.54
N GLU A 552 10.74 6.71 36.22
CA GLU A 552 10.18 5.43 35.77
C GLU A 552 8.65 5.42 35.85
N ALA A 553 8.05 5.98 36.90
CA ALA A 553 6.60 6.11 37.01
C ALA A 553 6.01 6.97 35.88
N ALA A 554 6.68 8.06 35.50
CA ALA A 554 6.31 8.88 34.34
C ALA A 554 6.44 8.10 33.02
N ARG A 555 7.55 7.40 32.79
CA ARG A 555 7.77 6.56 31.60
C ARG A 555 6.66 5.50 31.46
N ARG A 556 6.36 4.76 32.54
CA ARG A 556 5.29 3.74 32.58
C ARG A 556 3.90 4.34 32.33
N ALA A 557 3.62 5.56 32.80
CA ALA A 557 2.36 6.25 32.54
C ALA A 557 2.18 6.60 31.05
N VAL A 558 3.23 7.12 30.40
CA VAL A 558 3.25 7.43 28.96
C VAL A 558 3.11 6.16 28.12
N GLU A 559 3.84 5.09 28.44
CA GLU A 559 3.67 3.77 27.81
C GLU A 559 2.23 3.24 27.95
N GLY A 560 1.62 3.42 29.13
CA GLY A 560 0.23 3.05 29.40
C GLY A 560 -0.79 3.87 28.59
N GLU A 561 -0.50 5.12 28.23
CA GLU A 561 -1.33 5.89 27.28
C GLU A 561 -1.08 5.50 25.81
N LEU A 562 0.18 5.28 25.42
CA LEU A 562 0.53 4.79 24.08
C LEU A 562 -0.15 3.44 23.79
N LYS A 563 -0.11 2.50 24.73
CA LYS A 563 -0.77 1.20 24.62
C LYS A 563 -2.29 1.37 24.44
N ARG A 564 -2.95 2.18 25.29
CA ARG A 564 -4.39 2.46 25.19
C ARG A 564 -4.78 3.17 23.89
N ARG A 565 -3.93 4.05 23.33
CA ARG A 565 -4.15 4.64 21.99
C ARG A 565 -4.07 3.59 20.89
N ARG A 566 -3.01 2.76 20.88
CA ARG A 566 -2.83 1.67 19.89
C ARG A 566 -3.97 0.63 19.96
N GLU A 567 -4.45 0.32 21.15
CA GLU A 567 -5.64 -0.54 21.37
C GLU A 567 -6.94 0.10 20.87
N ALA A 568 -7.16 1.39 21.15
CA ALA A 568 -8.34 2.13 20.67
C ALA A 568 -8.33 2.31 19.14
N GLU A 569 -7.17 2.52 18.53
CA GLU A 569 -7.01 2.62 17.07
C GLU A 569 -7.30 1.27 16.39
N ALA A 570 -6.80 0.16 16.92
CA ALA A 570 -7.15 -1.19 16.44
C ALA A 570 -8.65 -1.52 16.62
N ALA A 571 -9.26 -1.09 17.73
CA ALA A 571 -10.70 -1.20 17.95
C ALA A 571 -11.50 -0.33 16.95
N GLN A 572 -11.01 0.85 16.59
CA GLN A 572 -11.66 1.73 15.62
C GLN A 572 -11.53 1.19 14.19
N ILE A 573 -10.39 0.60 13.82
CA ILE A 573 -10.17 -0.08 12.54
C ILE A 573 -11.13 -1.28 12.40
N SER A 574 -11.25 -2.11 13.43
CA SER A 574 -12.18 -3.26 13.43
C SER A 574 -13.66 -2.85 13.45
N ALA A 575 -14.01 -1.75 14.12
CA ALA A 575 -15.35 -1.16 14.09
C ALA A 575 -15.71 -0.54 12.72
N THR A 576 -14.73 -0.10 11.93
CA THR A 576 -14.93 0.51 10.60
C THR A 576 -15.01 -0.54 9.48
N LYS A 577 -15.46 -1.76 9.79
CA LYS A 577 -15.79 -2.77 8.78
C LYS A 577 -17.15 -2.41 8.15
N PRO A 578 -17.25 -2.20 6.82
CA PRO A 578 -18.45 -1.63 6.21
C PRO A 578 -19.65 -2.58 6.30
N GLN A 579 -20.65 -2.22 7.10
CA GLN A 579 -21.99 -2.78 6.99
C GLN A 579 -22.64 -2.25 5.71
N ILE A 580 -22.82 -3.13 4.72
CA ILE A 580 -23.55 -2.80 3.49
C ILE A 580 -25.04 -2.58 3.85
N PRO A 581 -25.62 -1.40 3.58
CA PRO A 581 -27.02 -1.12 3.91
C PRO A 581 -27.96 -1.85 2.93
N ALA A 582 -28.60 -2.91 3.41
CA ALA A 582 -29.52 -3.73 2.61
C ALA A 582 -30.89 -3.07 2.41
N ASN A 583 -30.99 -2.07 1.52
CA ASN A 583 -32.30 -1.57 1.03
C ASN A 583 -32.23 -0.81 -0.31
N VAL A 584 -32.43 -1.50 -1.44
CA VAL A 584 -32.99 -0.90 -2.68
C VAL A 584 -33.84 -1.94 -3.43
N GLY A 585 -35.08 -1.55 -3.76
CA GLY A 585 -35.75 -1.84 -5.04
C GLY A 585 -36.08 -3.30 -5.43
N GLN A 586 -37.37 -3.64 -5.39
CA GLN A 586 -37.90 -4.81 -6.10
C GLN A 586 -38.02 -4.53 -7.61
N PHE A 587 -37.66 -5.49 -8.45
CA PHE A 587 -38.26 -5.70 -9.77
C PHE A 587 -38.51 -7.21 -9.99
N PRO A 588 -39.57 -7.63 -10.71
CA PRO A 588 -40.00 -9.02 -10.75
C PRO A 588 -39.25 -9.85 -11.79
N ALA A 589 -38.84 -11.07 -11.40
CA ALA A 589 -38.42 -12.10 -12.34
C ALA A 589 -39.64 -12.93 -12.82
N PRO A 590 -39.70 -13.36 -14.09
CA PRO A 590 -40.75 -14.26 -14.58
C PRO A 590 -40.61 -15.66 -13.99
N GLN A 591 -41.72 -16.40 -13.91
CA GLN A 591 -41.78 -17.72 -13.30
C GLN A 591 -41.38 -18.84 -14.27
N THR A 592 -40.53 -19.77 -13.82
CA THR A 592 -40.41 -21.12 -14.40
C THR A 592 -40.32 -22.14 -13.26
N GLN A 593 -41.20 -23.15 -13.26
CA GLN A 593 -41.31 -24.15 -12.19
C GLN A 593 -40.72 -25.50 -12.64
N ILE A 594 -39.75 -26.06 -11.90
CA ILE A 594 -39.51 -27.51 -11.82
C ILE A 594 -38.99 -27.83 -10.40
N PRO A 595 -39.59 -28.78 -9.65
CA PRO A 595 -39.14 -29.16 -8.31
C PRO A 595 -38.22 -30.40 -8.30
N VAL A 596 -37.24 -30.43 -7.39
CA VAL A 596 -36.53 -31.67 -6.99
C VAL A 596 -36.36 -31.68 -5.47
N THR A 597 -36.62 -32.83 -4.85
CA THR A 597 -36.76 -33.00 -3.39
C THR A 597 -35.50 -33.59 -2.75
N ILE A 598 -35.10 -33.10 -1.57
CA ILE A 598 -34.21 -33.81 -0.64
C ILE A 598 -34.82 -33.77 0.78
N PRO A 599 -34.93 -34.90 1.50
CA PRO A 599 -35.69 -34.98 2.75
C PRO A 599 -34.91 -34.60 4.03
N ARG A 600 -35.67 -34.15 5.02
CA ARG A 600 -35.38 -34.12 6.48
C ARG A 600 -36.18 -35.31 7.09
N VAL A 601 -35.93 -35.96 8.23
CA VAL A 601 -35.41 -35.66 9.59
C VAL A 601 -34.89 -37.03 10.18
N PRO A 602 -34.98 -37.45 11.47
CA PRO A 602 -34.69 -36.83 12.79
C PRO A 602 -33.79 -37.67 13.74
N VAL A 603 -33.24 -37.05 14.81
CA VAL A 603 -32.92 -37.64 16.13
C VAL A 603 -33.05 -36.49 17.17
N THR A 604 -34.19 -36.25 17.82
CA THR A 604 -34.71 -36.82 19.09
C THR A 604 -33.84 -36.59 20.35
N GLU A 605 -34.25 -35.64 21.19
CA GLU A 605 -33.79 -35.50 22.59
C GLU A 605 -34.56 -36.43 23.54
N SER A 606 -33.89 -36.93 24.60
CA SER A 606 -34.51 -37.28 25.90
C SER A 606 -33.46 -37.56 26.99
N ARG A 607 -33.55 -36.79 28.11
CA ARG A 607 -33.70 -37.24 29.53
C ARG A 607 -32.97 -38.53 30.00
N ILE A 608 -32.42 -38.68 31.22
CA ILE A 608 -32.64 -38.19 32.62
C ILE A 608 -31.32 -38.45 33.42
N PRO A 609 -31.15 -38.26 34.77
CA PRO A 609 -31.91 -37.55 35.83
C PRO A 609 -31.03 -36.53 36.63
N ALA A 610 -31.38 -36.21 37.89
CA ALA A 610 -30.81 -35.11 38.69
C ALA A 610 -30.35 -35.51 40.13
N GLY A 611 -29.70 -34.57 40.81
CA GLY A 611 -29.20 -34.59 42.21
C GLY A 611 -27.94 -33.70 42.29
N GLY A 612 -27.91 -32.55 42.97
CA GLY A 612 -28.02 -32.35 44.42
C GLY A 612 -26.60 -32.02 44.95
N GLU A 613 -26.32 -30.99 45.76
CA GLU A 613 -27.13 -29.99 46.46
C GLU A 613 -26.35 -28.65 46.56
N ARG A 614 -27.01 -27.52 46.85
CA ARG A 614 -26.36 -26.38 47.52
C ARG A 614 -27.38 -25.57 48.32
N THR A 615 -26.98 -25.13 49.51
CA THR A 615 -27.88 -24.68 50.58
C THR A 615 -28.25 -23.18 50.51
N GLN A 616 -29.33 -22.86 51.21
CA GLN A 616 -30.02 -21.58 51.47
C GLN A 616 -29.13 -20.32 51.56
N TRP A 617 -29.51 -19.17 50.97
CA TRP A 617 -30.61 -18.22 51.35
C TRP A 617 -30.38 -17.58 52.75
N PRO A 618 -30.88 -16.36 53.07
CA PRO A 618 -31.71 -15.40 52.32
C PRO A 618 -31.04 -13.99 52.24
N GLU A 619 -31.63 -12.79 52.08
CA GLU A 619 -33.02 -12.29 51.88
C GLU A 619 -33.09 -10.87 51.21
N LYS A 620 -34.32 -10.44 50.85
CA LYS A 620 -34.97 -9.10 50.69
C LYS A 620 -34.14 -7.78 50.72
N TRP A 621 -34.56 -6.71 50.02
CA TRP A 621 -35.95 -6.28 49.78
C TRP A 621 -36.19 -5.61 48.42
N GLU A 622 -37.41 -5.79 47.90
CA GLU A 622 -38.01 -4.96 46.85
C GLU A 622 -38.84 -3.83 47.48
N ASN A 623 -38.99 -2.70 46.78
CA ASN A 623 -40.30 -2.05 46.62
C ASN A 623 -40.29 -1.06 45.45
N ASP A 624 -41.09 -1.34 44.42
CA ASP A 624 -41.45 -0.37 43.39
C ASP A 624 -42.30 0.77 43.99
N ARG A 625 -41.96 2.02 43.68
CA ARG A 625 -42.96 3.08 43.49
C ARG A 625 -42.66 3.95 42.28
N LYS A 626 -43.73 4.43 41.67
CA LYS A 626 -43.81 4.95 40.30
C LYS A 626 -44.13 6.45 40.31
N MET A 627 -43.82 7.15 39.21
CA MET A 627 -44.12 8.58 38.97
C MET A 627 -43.27 9.56 39.81
N GLU A 628 -42.96 10.80 39.39
CA GLU A 628 -43.41 11.59 38.22
C GLU A 628 -42.26 12.19 37.37
N ARG A 629 -42.60 12.81 36.24
CA ARG A 629 -41.73 13.73 35.49
C ARG A 629 -41.63 15.09 36.20
N SER A 630 -40.44 15.69 36.26
CA SER A 630 -40.30 17.16 36.34
C SER A 630 -39.01 17.60 35.65
N ALA A 631 -38.98 18.82 35.11
CA ALA A 631 -37.87 19.32 34.29
C ALA A 631 -37.40 20.71 34.77
N SER A 632 -36.16 20.77 35.27
CA SER A 632 -35.33 21.98 35.42
C SER A 632 -33.90 21.54 35.76
N GLY A 633 -32.83 22.31 35.51
CA GLY A 633 -32.72 23.60 34.83
C GLY A 633 -31.26 23.93 34.50
N LEU A 634 -31.02 24.99 33.73
CA LEU A 634 -29.69 25.43 33.27
C LEU A 634 -28.70 25.66 34.41
N LYS A 635 -27.42 25.27 34.23
CA LYS A 635 -26.25 26.17 34.43
C LYS A 635 -25.13 25.88 33.43
N LYS A 636 -24.79 26.88 32.59
CA LYS A 636 -23.51 26.93 31.85
C LYS A 636 -22.44 27.51 32.79
N LYS A 637 -21.21 26.98 32.76
CA LYS A 637 -19.99 27.71 33.20
C LYS A 637 -18.80 27.40 32.29
N LYS A 638 -18.00 28.42 32.01
CA LYS A 638 -16.65 28.30 31.43
C LYS A 638 -15.61 28.22 32.55
N ALA A 639 -14.55 27.47 32.32
CA ALA A 639 -13.20 27.73 32.84
C ALA A 639 -12.25 27.28 31.69
N MET A 640 -11.44 28.13 31.08
CA MET A 640 -10.25 28.81 31.62
C MET A 640 -9.23 27.82 32.19
N LEU A 641 -8.33 27.37 31.31
CA LEU A 641 -7.07 26.72 31.65
C LEU A 641 -6.04 27.81 32.03
N PRO A 642 -5.29 27.66 33.13
CA PRO A 642 -4.10 28.46 33.39
C PRO A 642 -2.91 27.90 32.58
N SER A 643 -2.22 28.76 31.82
CA SER A 643 -0.93 28.42 31.21
C SER A 643 0.18 28.49 32.27
N LEU A 644 0.84 27.37 32.56
CA LEU A 644 2.04 27.34 33.39
C LEU A 644 3.29 27.42 32.50
N SER A 645 3.79 28.64 32.31
CA SER A 645 5.10 28.89 31.69
C SER A 645 5.93 29.82 32.58
N GLY A 646 7.18 29.42 32.83
CA GLY A 646 8.20 30.28 33.45
C GLY A 646 8.36 30.18 34.97
N ILE A 647 9.20 29.24 35.43
CA ILE A 647 10.17 29.50 36.51
C ILE A 647 11.53 29.00 36.03
N PHE A 648 12.50 29.92 35.86
CA PHE A 648 13.90 29.78 36.30
C PHE A 648 14.66 31.08 35.96
N TYR A 649 14.95 31.89 36.99
CA TYR A 649 15.72 33.12 36.83
C TYR A 649 17.23 32.85 36.91
N ARG A 650 17.95 33.21 35.85
CA ARG A 650 19.41 33.05 35.73
C ARG A 650 20.16 34.11 36.56
N LYS A 651 20.61 33.74 37.78
CA LYS A 651 21.41 34.62 38.64
C LYS A 651 22.85 34.76 38.11
N LYS A 652 23.34 36.00 37.99
CA LYS A 652 24.77 36.32 37.74
C LYS A 652 25.47 36.66 39.05
N ASN A 653 26.74 36.30 39.18
CA ASN A 653 27.71 36.90 40.10
C ASN A 653 28.94 37.39 39.28
N PRO A 654 29.60 38.50 39.65
CA PRO A 654 30.88 38.92 39.08
C PRO A 654 32.07 38.52 39.97
N VAL A 655 33.24 38.28 39.36
CA VAL A 655 34.57 38.28 40.01
C VAL A 655 35.58 38.89 39.00
N GLU A 656 36.56 39.64 39.51
CA GLU A 656 37.56 40.38 38.72
C GLU A 656 38.88 39.62 38.50
N GLY A 657 39.65 40.07 37.49
CA GLY A 657 41.13 40.07 37.51
C GLY A 657 41.85 38.77 37.17
N GLY A 658 42.53 38.72 36.01
CA GLY A 658 43.39 37.58 35.65
C GLY A 658 43.91 37.57 34.20
N SER A 659 44.89 38.42 33.89
CA SER A 659 45.71 38.39 32.66
C SER A 659 47.20 38.30 33.08
N PRO A 660 48.17 37.89 32.24
CA PRO A 660 48.22 38.11 30.77
C PRO A 660 48.93 37.06 29.87
N SER A 661 48.90 37.31 28.55
CA SER A 661 49.86 36.85 27.50
C SER A 661 49.90 35.33 27.19
N TYR A 662 50.02 34.87 25.93
CA TYR A 662 50.98 35.27 24.89
C TYR A 662 50.39 35.15 23.45
N LEU A 663 50.95 35.94 22.50
CA LEU A 663 50.85 35.79 21.03
C LEU A 663 52.24 35.34 20.49
N PRO A 664 52.45 34.88 19.23
CA PRO A 664 51.64 35.09 18.02
C PRO A 664 51.45 33.86 17.11
N GLY A 665 50.81 34.05 15.94
CA GLY A 665 50.75 33.04 14.87
C GLY A 665 49.93 33.48 13.64
N GLU A 666 50.57 34.16 12.68
CA GLU A 666 50.03 34.33 11.31
C GLU A 666 50.02 32.96 10.57
N LYS A 667 49.28 32.70 9.48
CA LYS A 667 49.06 33.47 8.24
C LYS A 667 47.77 33.08 7.50
N ALA A 668 47.43 33.86 6.48
CA ALA A 668 46.39 33.54 5.50
C ALA A 668 46.82 32.45 4.50
N GLY A 669 45.84 31.77 3.93
CA GLY A 669 45.89 30.84 2.80
C GLY A 669 44.48 30.65 2.24
#